data_AF-A0A930HR78-F1
#
_entry.id   AF-A0A930HR78-F1
#
_cell.length_a   1.000
_cell.length_b   1.000
_cell.length_c   1.000
_cell.angle_alpha   90.00
_cell.angle_beta   90.00
_cell.angle_gamma   90.00
#
_symmetry.space_group_name_H-M   'P 1'
#
loop_
_entity.id
_entity.type
_entity.pdbx_description
1 polymer ?
#
loop_
_entity_poly.entity_id
_entity_poly.type
_entity_poly.pdbx_seq_one_letter_code
_entity_poly.pdbx_strand_id
1 'polypeptide(L)'
;MVDKNVYDIFCQGLKPLEEVAIVSDWRLWSTLSEVRKGEIRRNFNIPRDEELIYIRDTSFWDSGNQGVVFTDRAFYACADNDKPQDTSVIIPWSEFRRIECREDALYIYLNDESGFEEGVDLSEFIKEYDKEKRAKYGEIVSEAIARVIAYQQSVLREEEERCELVWSSYQDEYWELVNSQKYKEAADLSYGAFAEHGISGMLTYALVADPDPHHAIRVLEEQYPIWEEHEYTRNILMYLKPYLQEKSGDILSARVTALSAWKQIPEDALFDGYGWKLKECALSAVNRLHEYYSNHFFELPYQQRKLLMVVDEYTQLGQNQIAVLRLAHLQSMTFPMGHPQTNQLYVAHPLVQSHYIPFESYEIELIKDRVHEFCSLMECMGATSISIDYQQATESENEREYDVSRSGGANVKSYSVEGKQHLNETKRFMQSIGSQLNLQQTYQPFKRPYLPNNLIWYSKEPTWQRLVEQRTRGSLISHTESIETSTTQVVNNDTLSEIEAELKVLLSNANLQISSATSEKLKQHENVVLRIHVEFAPLTSLQEEQLEASQEGGARVISSDSFSEKETEYIELLHDALSDGNGVIDASVKKMLSRFAAKLGVSPERAAILEQLHSLDLSSEEQEYLEEVKAIVSEDGGLSSVSLRLLKRFAEKLGISPDRADFLNRLVS
;
A
#
# COMPACT_ATOMS: atom_id res chain seq x y z
N MET A 1 34.71 -3.72 37.19
CA MET A 1 34.81 -3.97 38.65
C MET A 1 35.47 -5.34 38.79
N VAL A 2 36.47 -5.51 39.67
CA VAL A 2 37.17 -6.81 39.85
C VAL A 2 36.15 -7.89 40.23
N ASP A 3 36.12 -9.02 39.50
CA ASP A 3 35.34 -10.19 39.93
C ASP A 3 36.15 -10.93 41.00
N LYS A 4 36.00 -10.43 42.24
CA LYS A 4 36.77 -10.95 43.39
C LYS A 4 36.59 -12.45 43.58
N ASN A 5 35.44 -13.00 43.17
CA ASN A 5 35.17 -14.43 43.31
C ASN A 5 35.99 -15.24 42.30
N VAL A 6 36.09 -14.80 41.04
CA VAL A 6 36.97 -15.46 40.05
C VAL A 6 38.42 -15.43 40.52
N TYR A 7 38.89 -14.26 40.96
CA TYR A 7 40.25 -14.11 41.50
C TYR A 7 40.52 -15.09 42.66
N ASP A 8 39.64 -15.13 43.66
CA ASP A 8 39.80 -15.98 44.84
C ASP A 8 39.75 -17.48 44.49
N ILE A 9 38.80 -17.90 43.64
CA ILE A 9 38.66 -19.30 43.18
C ILE A 9 39.93 -19.75 42.46
N PHE A 10 40.43 -18.93 41.53
CA PHE A 10 41.58 -19.28 40.72
C PHE A 10 42.86 -19.29 41.54
N CYS A 11 43.09 -18.29 42.39
CA CYS A 11 44.22 -18.27 43.33
C CYS A 11 44.21 -19.47 44.29
N GLN A 12 43.03 -19.85 44.83
CA GLN A 12 42.91 -21.03 45.67
C GLN A 12 43.23 -22.32 44.90
N GLY A 13 42.76 -22.43 43.66
CA GLY A 13 43.04 -23.57 42.78
C GLY A 13 44.53 -23.73 42.46
N LEU A 14 45.23 -22.61 42.24
CA LEU A 14 46.66 -22.61 41.90
C LEU A 14 47.61 -22.66 43.10
N LYS A 15 47.10 -22.58 44.33
CA LYS A 15 47.91 -22.61 45.55
C LYS A 15 48.95 -23.75 45.61
N PRO A 16 48.66 -24.98 45.16
CA PRO A 16 49.67 -26.05 45.13
C PRO A 16 50.90 -25.75 44.26
N LEU A 17 50.82 -24.77 43.36
CA LEU A 17 51.93 -24.33 42.52
C LEU A 17 52.82 -23.25 43.16
N GLU A 18 52.44 -22.67 44.30
CA GLU A 18 53.18 -21.56 44.95
C GLU A 18 54.67 -21.88 45.21
N GLU A 19 54.97 -23.13 45.57
CA GLU A 19 56.33 -23.58 45.91
C GLU A 19 57.16 -23.97 44.67
N VAL A 20 56.52 -24.16 43.51
CA VAL A 20 57.18 -24.71 42.29
C VAL A 20 57.22 -23.73 41.12
N ALA A 21 56.19 -22.89 40.97
CA ALA A 21 56.15 -21.81 39.98
C ALA A 21 56.95 -20.60 40.49
N ILE A 22 58.27 -20.80 40.65
CA ILE A 22 59.18 -19.87 41.31
C ILE A 22 60.31 -19.35 40.41
N VAL A 23 60.16 -19.43 39.09
CA VAL A 23 61.14 -18.92 38.11
C VAL A 23 60.56 -17.70 37.39
N SER A 24 61.38 -16.75 36.94
CA SER A 24 60.88 -15.43 36.50
C SER A 24 59.88 -15.47 35.34
N ASP A 25 59.96 -16.51 34.50
CA ASP A 25 59.12 -16.78 33.35
C ASP A 25 57.99 -17.81 33.61
N TRP A 26 57.78 -18.21 34.86
CA TRP A 26 56.64 -19.02 35.31
C TRP A 26 56.32 -18.73 36.79
N ARG A 27 55.28 -17.94 37.04
CA ARG A 27 54.94 -17.42 38.38
C ARG A 27 53.44 -17.29 38.63
N LEU A 28 53.10 -17.33 39.92
CA LEU A 28 51.85 -16.77 40.44
C LEU A 28 52.00 -15.27 40.71
N TRP A 29 50.92 -14.52 40.51
CA TRP A 29 50.89 -13.06 40.67
C TRP A 29 51.36 -12.54 42.02
N SER A 30 51.02 -13.25 43.11
CA SER A 30 51.40 -12.91 44.48
C SER A 30 52.93 -12.82 44.68
N THR A 31 53.69 -13.43 43.77
CA THR A 31 55.16 -13.50 43.82
C THR A 31 55.87 -12.56 42.84
N LEU A 32 55.13 -11.82 42.00
CA LEU A 32 55.68 -10.90 40.99
C LEU A 32 55.94 -9.50 41.57
N SER A 33 57.01 -8.85 41.11
CA SER A 33 57.30 -7.45 41.45
C SER A 33 56.40 -6.48 40.66
N GLU A 34 56.03 -5.34 41.25
CA GLU A 34 55.18 -4.33 40.59
C GLU A 34 55.73 -3.85 39.23
N VAL A 35 57.05 -3.86 39.05
CA VAL A 35 57.68 -3.56 37.76
C VAL A 35 57.32 -4.61 36.72
N ARG A 36 57.48 -5.90 37.03
CA ARG A 36 57.17 -7.02 36.13
C ARG A 36 55.69 -7.08 35.79
N LYS A 37 54.84 -6.81 36.78
CA LYS A 37 53.40 -6.70 36.60
C LYS A 37 53.03 -5.60 35.60
N GLY A 38 53.67 -4.44 35.70
CA GLY A 38 53.49 -3.33 34.77
C GLY A 38 53.99 -3.63 33.34
N GLU A 39 55.04 -4.44 33.19
CA GLU A 39 55.52 -4.92 31.89
C GLU A 39 54.50 -5.83 31.22
N ILE A 40 54.04 -6.88 31.92
CA ILE A 40 53.06 -7.84 31.40
C ILE A 40 51.79 -7.12 30.94
N ARG A 41 51.24 -6.21 31.77
CA ARG A 41 50.05 -5.44 31.39
C ARG A 41 50.24 -4.64 30.11
N ARG A 42 51.39 -3.99 29.95
CA ARG A 42 51.69 -3.18 28.76
C ARG A 42 51.81 -4.06 27.51
N ASN A 43 52.44 -5.21 27.64
CA ASN A 43 52.77 -6.07 26.51
C ASN A 43 51.56 -6.88 26.02
N PHE A 44 50.73 -7.39 26.94
CA PHE A 44 49.49 -8.11 26.62
C PHE A 44 48.27 -7.19 26.50
N ASN A 45 48.45 -5.86 26.62
CA ASN A 45 47.38 -4.86 26.57
C ASN A 45 46.25 -5.10 27.59
N ILE A 46 46.60 -5.49 28.82
CA ILE A 46 45.64 -5.85 29.86
C ILE A 46 45.15 -4.59 30.59
N PRO A 47 43.82 -4.36 30.69
CA PRO A 47 43.23 -3.23 31.40
C PRO A 47 43.72 -3.11 32.86
N ARG A 48 43.73 -1.88 33.39
CA ARG A 48 44.21 -1.63 34.78
C ARG A 48 43.26 -2.15 35.85
N ASP A 49 42.01 -2.41 35.51
CA ASP A 49 40.94 -2.87 36.39
C ASP A 49 40.72 -4.38 36.38
N GLU A 50 41.60 -5.12 35.71
CA GLU A 50 41.73 -6.59 35.79
C GLU A 50 42.86 -6.96 36.74
N GLU A 51 42.68 -7.96 37.59
CA GLU A 51 43.71 -8.52 38.43
C GLU A 51 44.41 -9.66 37.72
N LEU A 52 45.74 -9.57 37.63
CA LEU A 52 46.58 -10.63 37.08
C LEU A 52 46.72 -11.75 38.12
N ILE A 53 46.79 -13.01 37.68
CA ILE A 53 46.79 -14.16 38.59
C ILE A 53 47.97 -15.11 38.31
N TYR A 54 48.29 -15.34 37.05
CA TYR A 54 49.29 -16.31 36.62
C TYR A 54 49.99 -15.85 35.35
N ILE A 55 51.28 -16.16 35.23
CA ILE A 55 52.07 -15.91 34.03
C ILE A 55 52.92 -17.12 33.69
N ARG A 56 52.96 -17.46 32.40
CA ARG A 56 54.01 -18.28 31.79
C ARG A 56 54.52 -17.53 30.57
N ASP A 57 55.75 -17.04 30.65
CA ASP A 57 56.39 -16.30 29.58
C ASP A 57 57.26 -17.24 28.73
N THR A 58 56.85 -17.49 27.48
CA THR A 58 57.57 -18.41 26.58
C THR A 58 58.59 -17.71 25.69
N SER A 59 58.77 -16.39 25.85
CA SER A 59 59.76 -15.64 25.08
C SER A 59 61.18 -16.06 25.46
N PHE A 60 62.07 -16.02 24.47
CA PHE A 60 63.47 -16.42 24.65
C PHE A 60 64.21 -15.60 25.71
N TRP A 61 63.83 -14.33 25.89
CA TRP A 61 64.48 -13.37 26.78
C TRP A 61 63.71 -13.09 28.07
N ASP A 62 62.63 -13.83 28.38
CA ASP A 62 61.74 -13.53 29.52
C ASP A 62 61.24 -12.06 29.46
N SER A 63 60.87 -11.61 28.26
CA SER A 63 60.49 -10.22 27.95
C SER A 63 59.03 -9.88 28.29
N GLY A 64 58.24 -10.86 28.72
CA GLY A 64 56.88 -10.71 29.21
C GLY A 64 55.89 -10.35 28.11
N ASN A 65 56.15 -10.80 26.89
CA ASN A 65 55.38 -10.44 25.68
C ASN A 65 55.02 -11.66 24.81
N GLN A 66 55.29 -12.88 25.28
CA GLN A 66 54.91 -14.14 24.64
C GLN A 66 54.53 -15.15 25.71
N GLY A 67 53.66 -16.10 25.41
CA GLY A 67 53.15 -17.10 26.37
C GLY A 67 51.75 -16.74 26.84
N VAL A 68 51.41 -17.11 28.08
CA VAL A 68 50.03 -17.02 28.60
C VAL A 68 49.91 -16.24 29.92
N VAL A 69 48.77 -15.57 30.09
CA VAL A 69 48.41 -14.81 31.28
C VAL A 69 46.98 -15.15 31.67
N PHE A 70 46.76 -15.52 32.93
CA PHE A 70 45.40 -15.61 33.51
C PHE A 70 45.10 -14.37 34.35
N THR A 71 43.89 -13.85 34.21
CA THR A 71 43.35 -12.73 34.99
C THR A 71 42.03 -13.10 35.64
N ASP A 72 41.46 -12.21 36.44
CA ASP A 72 40.10 -12.36 36.97
C ASP A 72 38.99 -12.21 35.92
N ARG A 73 39.30 -11.80 34.68
CA ARG A 73 38.30 -11.61 33.61
C ARG A 73 38.49 -12.47 32.38
N ALA A 74 39.74 -12.74 32.02
CA ALA A 74 40.07 -13.40 30.76
C ALA A 74 41.38 -14.18 30.83
N PHE A 75 41.50 -15.09 29.88
CA PHE A 75 42.73 -15.74 29.46
C PHE A 75 43.34 -14.96 28.29
N TYR A 76 44.63 -14.62 28.41
CA TYR A 76 45.41 -13.99 27.35
C TYR A 76 46.50 -14.96 26.92
N ALA A 77 46.71 -15.11 25.62
CA ALA A 77 47.85 -15.83 25.08
C ALA A 77 48.43 -15.10 23.87
N CYS A 78 49.73 -15.24 23.67
CA CYS A 78 50.46 -14.78 22.48
C CYS A 78 51.50 -15.85 22.13
N ALA A 79 51.28 -16.60 21.04
CA ALA A 79 52.17 -17.70 20.69
C ALA A 79 53.50 -17.23 20.06
N ASP A 80 53.48 -16.11 19.33
CA ASP A 80 54.66 -15.55 18.66
C ASP A 80 54.64 -14.00 18.73
N ASN A 81 55.56 -13.44 19.51
CA ASN A 81 55.63 -12.00 19.73
C ASN A 81 56.18 -11.21 18.53
N ASP A 82 56.73 -11.86 17.50
CA ASP A 82 57.07 -11.23 16.22
C ASP A 82 55.81 -11.02 15.35
N LYS A 83 54.72 -11.74 15.63
CA LYS A 83 53.43 -11.67 14.93
C LYS A 83 52.25 -11.63 15.91
N PRO A 84 52.17 -10.60 16.77
CA PRO A 84 51.16 -10.56 17.82
C PRO A 84 49.74 -10.41 17.25
N GLN A 85 49.55 -9.83 16.07
CA GLN A 85 48.24 -9.69 15.45
C GLN A 85 47.65 -11.04 14.97
N ASP A 86 48.51 -11.99 14.61
CA ASP A 86 48.10 -13.29 14.08
C ASP A 86 48.01 -14.37 15.17
N THR A 87 48.68 -14.15 16.30
CA THR A 87 48.91 -15.20 17.32
C THR A 87 48.45 -14.84 18.73
N SER A 88 47.93 -13.62 18.93
CA SER A 88 47.37 -13.23 20.23
C SER A 88 45.88 -13.54 20.28
N VAL A 89 45.44 -14.11 21.40
CA VAL A 89 44.03 -14.39 21.67
C VAL A 89 43.68 -13.88 23.07
N ILE A 90 42.46 -13.35 23.19
CA ILE A 90 41.85 -12.95 24.46
C ILE A 90 40.53 -13.69 24.55
N ILE A 91 40.39 -14.52 25.58
CA ILE A 91 39.20 -15.34 25.79
C ILE A 91 38.61 -14.95 27.16
N PRO A 92 37.47 -14.23 27.19
CA PRO A 92 36.74 -13.98 28.43
C PRO A 92 36.34 -15.29 29.11
N TRP A 93 36.29 -15.31 30.45
CA TRP A 93 35.88 -16.52 31.18
C TRP A 93 34.47 -17.02 30.81
N SER A 94 33.59 -16.13 30.36
CA SER A 94 32.22 -16.45 29.89
C SER A 94 32.20 -17.34 28.65
N GLU A 95 33.26 -17.32 27.83
CA GLU A 95 33.31 -18.08 26.57
C GLU A 95 33.75 -19.54 26.76
N PHE A 96 34.28 -19.88 27.93
CA PHE A 96 34.75 -21.23 28.20
C PHE A 96 33.58 -22.17 28.50
N ARG A 97 33.51 -23.27 27.74
CA ARG A 97 32.54 -24.35 27.96
C ARG A 97 33.05 -25.39 28.94
N ARG A 98 34.29 -25.85 28.73
CA ARG A 98 35.00 -26.83 29.57
C ARG A 98 36.49 -26.88 29.23
N ILE A 99 37.27 -27.48 30.11
CA ILE A 99 38.70 -27.73 29.92
C ILE A 99 39.04 -29.16 30.34
N GLU A 100 40.00 -29.79 29.66
CA GLU A 100 40.48 -31.12 30.01
C GLU A 100 42.01 -31.19 29.91
N CYS A 101 42.66 -31.76 30.92
CA CYS A 101 44.07 -32.12 30.88
C CYS A 101 44.20 -33.59 30.48
N ARG A 102 44.94 -33.89 29.41
CA ARG A 102 45.23 -35.28 29.00
C ARG A 102 46.71 -35.39 28.66
N GLU A 103 47.37 -36.35 29.30
CA GLU A 103 48.82 -36.58 29.15
C GLU A 103 49.63 -35.31 29.41
N ASP A 104 50.10 -34.64 28.36
CA ASP A 104 50.98 -33.48 28.39
C ASP A 104 50.38 -32.27 27.65
N ALA A 105 49.05 -32.22 27.52
CA ALA A 105 48.33 -31.15 26.82
C ALA A 105 47.01 -30.74 27.52
N LEU A 106 46.62 -29.47 27.33
CA LEU A 106 45.33 -28.89 27.73
C LEU A 106 44.42 -28.73 26.53
N TYR A 107 43.22 -29.29 26.62
CA TYR A 107 42.16 -29.19 25.64
C TYR A 107 41.14 -28.18 26.13
N ILE A 108 40.94 -27.10 25.37
CA ILE A 108 40.07 -25.97 25.73
C ILE A 108 38.88 -25.99 24.78
N TYR A 109 37.66 -26.02 25.33
CA TYR A 109 36.43 -26.00 24.56
C TYR A 109 35.68 -24.69 24.84
N LEU A 110 35.30 -23.98 23.78
CA LEU A 110 34.55 -22.72 23.84
C LEU A 110 33.09 -22.93 23.47
N ASN A 111 32.25 -21.94 23.77
CA ASN A 111 30.80 -22.00 23.53
C ASN A 111 30.44 -21.96 22.03
N ASP A 112 31.22 -21.25 21.23
CA ASP A 112 31.06 -21.10 19.77
C ASP A 112 31.71 -22.25 18.96
N GLU A 113 32.17 -23.29 19.65
CA GLU A 113 32.88 -24.45 19.07
C GLU A 113 34.25 -24.11 18.44
N SER A 114 34.79 -22.89 18.63
CA SER A 114 36.11 -22.48 18.12
C SER A 114 37.31 -22.85 19.01
N GLY A 115 37.11 -23.80 19.94
CA GLY A 115 38.11 -24.20 20.92
C GLY A 115 39.39 -24.86 20.37
N PHE A 116 40.38 -25.07 21.24
CA PHE A 116 41.64 -25.73 20.92
C PHE A 116 41.50 -27.27 21.07
N GLU A 117 40.77 -27.89 20.15
CA GLU A 117 40.46 -29.33 20.21
C GLU A 117 41.67 -30.24 19.96
N GLU A 118 42.71 -29.72 19.29
CA GLU A 118 43.96 -30.46 19.06
C GLU A 118 44.84 -30.54 20.33
N GLY A 119 44.52 -29.75 21.36
CA GLY A 119 45.27 -29.66 22.60
C GLY A 119 46.48 -28.74 22.49
N VAL A 120 46.71 -27.95 23.54
CA VAL A 120 47.87 -27.06 23.67
C VAL A 120 48.87 -27.71 24.62
N ASP A 121 50.14 -27.82 24.20
CA ASP A 121 51.20 -28.45 25.00
C ASP A 121 51.33 -27.77 26.37
N LEU A 122 51.41 -28.56 27.44
CA LEU A 122 51.49 -28.04 28.81
C LEU A 122 52.73 -27.18 29.04
N SER A 123 53.78 -27.28 28.22
CA SER A 123 54.97 -26.43 28.32
C SER A 123 54.69 -24.94 28.05
N GLU A 124 53.61 -24.66 27.33
CA GLU A 124 53.09 -23.30 27.10
C GLU A 124 52.46 -22.69 28.37
N PHE A 125 52.06 -23.54 29.32
CA PHE A 125 51.50 -23.13 30.60
C PHE A 125 52.48 -23.31 31.75
N ILE A 126 53.37 -24.31 31.70
CA ILE A 126 54.17 -24.78 32.84
C ILE A 126 55.63 -24.95 32.45
N LYS A 127 56.54 -24.36 33.21
CA LYS A 127 57.99 -24.54 33.01
C LYS A 127 58.52 -25.72 33.83
N GLU A 128 58.28 -26.93 33.35
CA GLU A 128 58.84 -28.17 33.86
C GLU A 128 59.21 -29.09 32.68
N TYR A 129 60.36 -29.77 32.75
CA TYR A 129 60.88 -30.62 31.68
C TYR A 129 60.53 -32.10 31.88
N ASP A 130 60.31 -32.51 33.13
CA ASP A 130 59.81 -33.83 33.44
C ASP A 130 58.33 -33.93 33.09
N LYS A 131 58.01 -34.74 32.08
CA LYS A 131 56.63 -34.88 31.57
C LYS A 131 55.65 -35.35 32.63
N GLU A 132 56.05 -36.24 33.53
CA GLU A 132 55.15 -36.76 34.57
C GLU A 132 54.86 -35.68 35.62
N LYS A 133 55.84 -34.85 35.98
CA LYS A 133 55.62 -33.72 36.88
C LYS A 133 54.81 -32.61 36.22
N ARG A 134 55.11 -32.30 34.95
CA ARG A 134 54.38 -31.30 34.18
C ARG A 134 52.92 -31.68 34.02
N ALA A 135 52.62 -32.95 33.72
CA ALA A 135 51.24 -33.47 33.70
C ALA A 135 50.52 -33.23 35.04
N LYS A 136 51.16 -33.53 36.18
CA LYS A 136 50.60 -33.27 37.53
C LYS A 136 50.33 -31.79 37.78
N TYR A 137 51.22 -30.90 37.35
CA TYR A 137 50.98 -29.45 37.44
C TYR A 137 49.90 -28.98 36.47
N GLY A 138 49.80 -29.61 35.30
CA GLY A 138 48.75 -29.38 34.31
C GLY A 138 47.38 -29.70 34.84
N GLU A 139 47.24 -30.80 35.59
CA GLU A 139 45.99 -31.15 36.28
C GLU A 139 45.57 -30.04 37.27
N ILE A 140 46.51 -29.46 38.02
CA ILE A 140 46.24 -28.35 38.93
C ILE A 140 45.75 -27.10 38.19
N VAL A 141 46.42 -26.72 37.09
CA VAL A 141 46.01 -25.57 36.26
C VAL A 141 44.64 -25.82 35.64
N SER A 142 44.41 -27.01 35.08
CA SER A 142 43.14 -27.43 34.50
C SER A 142 42.00 -27.39 35.52
N GLU A 143 42.25 -27.86 36.75
CA GLU A 143 41.24 -27.88 37.81
C GLU A 143 40.91 -26.45 38.27
N ALA A 144 41.91 -25.56 38.38
CA ALA A 144 41.69 -24.15 38.71
C ALA A 144 40.80 -23.46 37.65
N ILE A 145 41.08 -23.69 36.37
CA ILE A 145 40.26 -23.18 35.25
C ILE A 145 38.86 -23.79 35.29
N ALA A 146 38.73 -25.11 35.47
CA ALA A 146 37.44 -25.79 35.54
C ALA A 146 36.55 -25.24 36.66
N ARG A 147 37.13 -24.86 37.81
CA ARG A 147 36.38 -24.23 38.91
C ARG A 147 35.86 -22.85 38.56
N VAL A 148 36.63 -22.04 37.83
CA VAL A 148 36.17 -20.73 37.35
C VAL A 148 35.06 -20.89 36.31
N ILE A 149 35.20 -21.84 35.38
CA ILE A 149 34.14 -22.18 34.41
C ILE A 149 32.86 -22.58 35.16
N ALA A 150 32.96 -23.47 36.16
CA ALA A 150 31.82 -23.92 36.94
C ALA A 150 31.13 -22.78 37.71
N TYR A 151 31.91 -21.84 38.27
CA TYR A 151 31.39 -20.65 38.93
C TYR A 151 30.68 -19.70 37.96
N GLN A 152 31.28 -19.42 36.79
CA GLN A 152 30.64 -18.58 35.78
C GLN A 152 29.31 -19.20 35.31
N GLN A 153 29.29 -20.51 35.07
CA GLN A 153 28.06 -21.23 34.74
C GLN A 153 27.04 -21.24 35.89
N SER A 154 27.45 -21.25 37.17
CA SER A 154 26.50 -21.14 38.28
C SER A 154 25.92 -19.75 38.39
N VAL A 155 26.71 -18.69 38.18
CA VAL A 155 26.22 -17.30 38.19
C VAL A 155 25.18 -17.10 37.08
N LEU A 156 25.47 -17.58 35.86
CA LEU A 156 24.52 -17.50 34.74
C LEU A 156 23.22 -18.26 35.04
N ARG A 157 23.31 -19.49 35.56
CA ARG A 157 22.11 -20.27 35.95
C ARG A 157 21.31 -19.59 37.05
N GLU A 158 21.96 -19.05 38.08
CA GLU A 158 21.28 -18.33 39.16
C GLU A 158 20.57 -17.07 38.64
N GLU A 159 21.15 -16.37 37.67
CA GLU A 159 20.54 -15.22 37.01
C GLU A 159 19.35 -15.62 36.13
N GLU A 160 19.45 -16.70 35.36
CA GLU A 160 18.36 -17.29 34.59
C GLU A 160 17.20 -17.73 35.49
N GLU A 161 17.48 -18.52 36.53
CA GLU A 161 16.48 -18.98 37.51
C GLU A 161 15.80 -17.80 38.21
N ARG A 162 16.56 -16.76 38.55
CA ARG A 162 16.00 -15.53 39.14
C ARG A 162 15.09 -14.82 38.15
N CYS A 163 15.49 -14.67 36.90
CA CYS A 163 14.69 -14.06 35.85
C CYS A 163 13.41 -14.84 35.59
N GLU A 164 13.48 -16.18 35.55
CA GLU A 164 12.30 -17.05 35.41
C GLU A 164 11.34 -16.91 36.59
N LEU A 165 11.86 -16.87 37.82
CA LEU A 165 11.03 -16.70 39.03
C LEU A 165 10.32 -15.33 39.02
N VAL A 166 11.06 -14.26 38.71
CA VAL A 166 10.53 -12.90 38.59
C VAL A 166 9.47 -12.85 37.49
N TRP A 167 9.75 -13.44 36.33
CA TRP A 167 8.82 -13.51 35.20
C TRP A 167 7.54 -14.25 35.56
N SER A 168 7.63 -15.44 36.15
CA SER A 168 6.47 -16.24 36.54
C SER A 168 5.59 -15.51 37.55
N SER A 169 6.19 -14.90 38.58
CA SER A 169 5.43 -14.15 39.59
C SER A 169 4.74 -12.92 38.98
N TYR A 170 5.44 -12.21 38.09
CA TYR A 170 4.90 -11.06 37.39
C TYR A 170 3.72 -11.45 36.47
N GLN A 171 3.83 -12.56 35.75
CA GLN A 171 2.80 -13.00 34.81
C GLN A 171 1.47 -13.28 35.51
N ASP A 172 1.50 -13.92 36.69
CA ASP A 172 0.28 -14.20 37.45
C ASP A 172 -0.47 -12.91 37.82
N GLU A 173 0.25 -11.91 38.34
CA GLU A 173 -0.32 -10.61 38.71
C GLU A 173 -0.83 -9.84 37.49
N TYR A 174 -0.05 -9.82 36.40
CA TYR A 174 -0.43 -9.19 35.15
C TYR A 174 -1.75 -9.78 34.61
N TRP A 175 -1.85 -11.11 34.55
CA TRP A 175 -3.05 -11.78 34.03
C TRP A 175 -4.26 -11.61 34.95
N GLU A 176 -4.09 -11.50 36.26
CA GLU A 176 -5.18 -11.14 37.19
C GLU A 176 -5.77 -9.75 36.85
N LEU A 177 -4.89 -8.76 36.63
CA LEU A 177 -5.30 -7.40 36.27
C LEU A 177 -6.00 -7.36 34.90
N VAL A 178 -5.42 -8.02 33.89
CA VAL A 178 -5.99 -8.07 32.53
C VAL A 178 -7.35 -8.79 32.52
N ASN A 179 -7.47 -9.94 33.20
CA ASN A 179 -8.74 -10.67 33.30
C ASN A 179 -9.81 -9.87 34.05
N SER A 180 -9.38 -8.96 34.94
CA SER A 180 -10.25 -8.00 35.63
C SER A 180 -10.50 -6.70 34.84
N GLN A 181 -10.06 -6.62 33.58
CA GLN A 181 -10.17 -5.44 32.69
C GLN A 181 -9.48 -4.17 33.23
N LYS A 182 -8.50 -4.33 34.12
CA LYS A 182 -7.72 -3.24 34.73
C LYS A 182 -6.47 -2.93 33.91
N TYR A 183 -6.66 -2.61 32.63
CA TYR A 183 -5.58 -2.46 31.65
C TYR A 183 -4.54 -1.39 32.00
N LYS A 184 -4.98 -0.26 32.57
CA LYS A 184 -4.05 0.79 33.02
C LYS A 184 -3.13 0.30 34.16
N GLU A 185 -3.70 -0.37 35.15
CA GLU A 185 -2.93 -0.91 36.28
C GLU A 185 -1.96 -2.00 35.80
N ALA A 186 -2.39 -2.84 34.84
CA ALA A 186 -1.53 -3.83 34.21
C ALA A 186 -0.36 -3.17 33.46
N ALA A 187 -0.61 -2.11 32.68
CA ALA A 187 0.43 -1.38 31.98
C ALA A 187 1.43 -0.71 32.94
N ASP A 188 0.93 -0.05 33.99
CA ASP A 188 1.77 0.59 35.02
C ASP A 188 2.67 -0.45 35.74
N LEU A 189 2.11 -1.62 36.08
CA LEU A 189 2.87 -2.76 36.62
C LEU A 189 3.96 -3.21 35.64
N SER A 190 3.61 -3.42 34.38
CA SER A 190 4.53 -3.90 33.35
C SER A 190 5.66 -2.92 33.06
N TYR A 191 5.38 -1.62 32.93
CA TYR A 191 6.42 -0.60 32.74
C TYR A 191 7.34 -0.50 33.96
N GLY A 192 6.78 -0.57 35.17
CA GLY A 192 7.56 -0.59 36.40
C GLY A 192 8.50 -1.80 36.49
N ALA A 193 7.97 -2.99 36.24
CA ALA A 193 8.72 -4.24 36.25
C ALA A 193 9.80 -4.24 35.15
N PHE A 194 9.49 -3.74 33.95
CA PHE A 194 10.48 -3.57 32.90
C PHE A 194 11.61 -2.61 33.30
N ALA A 195 11.29 -1.48 33.93
CA ALA A 195 12.30 -0.52 34.39
C ALA A 195 13.18 -1.09 35.51
N GLU A 196 12.65 -1.99 36.33
CA GLU A 196 13.39 -2.62 37.44
C GLU A 196 14.27 -3.79 36.97
N HIS A 197 13.76 -4.63 36.06
CA HIS A 197 14.37 -5.91 35.72
C HIS A 197 14.93 -5.99 34.30
N GLY A 198 14.53 -5.10 33.38
CA GLY A 198 14.99 -5.09 32.00
C GLY A 198 14.51 -6.27 31.13
N ILE A 199 13.54 -7.06 31.61
CA ILE A 199 13.05 -8.25 30.90
C ILE A 199 12.14 -7.81 29.73
N SER A 200 12.51 -8.14 28.49
CA SER A 200 11.80 -7.68 27.29
C SER A 200 10.32 -8.10 27.22
N GLY A 201 9.97 -9.26 27.77
CA GLY A 201 8.58 -9.71 27.87
C GLY A 201 7.69 -8.76 28.69
N MET A 202 8.25 -8.05 29.68
CA MET A 202 7.51 -7.06 30.47
C MET A 202 7.22 -5.82 29.63
N LEU A 203 8.17 -5.38 28.79
CA LEU A 203 7.96 -4.29 27.84
C LEU A 203 6.84 -4.64 26.85
N THR A 204 6.85 -5.83 26.25
CA THR A 204 5.83 -6.20 25.26
C THR A 204 4.44 -6.27 25.87
N TYR A 205 4.33 -6.76 27.11
CA TYR A 205 3.08 -6.79 27.86
C TYR A 205 2.60 -5.38 28.22
N ALA A 206 3.52 -4.48 28.63
CA ALA A 206 3.21 -3.09 28.90
C ALA A 206 2.58 -2.40 27.68
N LEU A 207 3.24 -2.53 26.52
CA LEU A 207 2.79 -1.93 25.26
C LEU A 207 1.39 -2.42 24.84
N VAL A 208 1.08 -3.71 25.04
CA VAL A 208 -0.22 -4.28 24.67
C VAL A 208 -1.34 -3.86 25.62
N ALA A 209 -1.05 -3.80 26.93
CA ALA A 209 -1.99 -3.43 27.98
C ALA A 209 -2.25 -1.92 28.04
N ASP A 210 -1.33 -1.10 27.53
CA ASP A 210 -1.44 0.36 27.59
C ASP A 210 -2.75 0.86 26.95
N PRO A 211 -3.64 1.54 27.71
CA PRO A 211 -4.87 2.08 27.16
C PRO A 211 -4.66 3.32 26.30
N ASP A 212 -3.49 3.98 26.37
CA ASP A 212 -3.11 5.09 25.49
C ASP A 212 -2.17 4.58 24.38
N PRO A 213 -2.70 4.27 23.17
CA PRO A 213 -1.87 3.76 22.09
C PRO A 213 -0.81 4.77 21.63
N HIS A 214 -1.02 6.08 21.80
CA HIS A 214 0.00 7.07 21.44
C HIS A 214 1.17 7.07 22.43
N HIS A 215 0.90 6.82 23.71
CA HIS A 215 1.96 6.61 24.69
C HIS A 215 2.76 5.35 24.36
N ALA A 216 2.08 4.22 24.12
CA ALA A 216 2.72 2.96 23.76
C ALA A 216 3.57 3.07 22.47
N ILE A 217 3.09 3.77 21.44
CA ILE A 217 3.86 4.00 20.21
C ILE A 217 5.15 4.77 20.51
N ARG A 218 5.09 5.84 21.31
CA ARG A 218 6.30 6.61 21.68
C ARG A 218 7.30 5.73 22.42
N VAL A 219 6.85 4.96 23.40
CA VAL A 219 7.73 4.05 24.15
C VAL A 219 8.34 3.00 23.23
N LEU A 220 7.54 2.40 22.34
CA LEU A 220 8.05 1.43 21.36
C LEU A 220 9.15 2.06 20.48
N GLU A 221 8.94 3.28 19.98
CA GLU A 221 9.92 3.97 19.13
C GLU A 221 11.20 4.36 19.87
N GLU A 222 11.11 4.71 21.16
CA GLU A 222 12.27 4.94 22.02
C GLU A 222 13.05 3.65 22.31
N GLN A 223 12.34 2.53 22.51
CA GLN A 223 12.96 1.24 22.84
C GLN A 223 13.51 0.51 21.61
N TYR A 224 12.90 0.68 20.43
CA TYR A 224 13.24 -0.10 19.23
C TYR A 224 14.75 -0.11 18.89
N PRO A 225 15.48 1.03 18.89
CA PRO A 225 16.92 1.05 18.59
C PRO A 225 17.77 0.33 19.64
N ILE A 226 17.30 0.25 20.89
CA ILE A 226 18.02 -0.43 21.98
C ILE A 226 18.04 -1.95 21.76
N TRP A 227 17.00 -2.48 21.12
CA TRP A 227 16.82 -3.90 20.86
C TRP A 227 17.24 -4.33 19.44
N GLU A 228 17.92 -3.47 18.68
CA GLU A 228 18.25 -3.73 17.27
C GLU A 228 19.06 -5.02 17.07
N GLU A 229 19.99 -5.31 17.97
CA GLU A 229 20.83 -6.51 17.97
C GLU A 229 20.15 -7.73 18.62
N HIS A 230 19.01 -7.54 19.30
CA HIS A 230 18.30 -8.61 20.00
C HIS A 230 17.13 -9.12 19.16
N GLU A 231 17.44 -10.04 18.23
CA GLU A 231 16.54 -10.50 17.16
C GLU A 231 15.11 -10.82 17.63
N TYR A 232 14.96 -11.59 18.71
CA TYR A 232 13.66 -11.97 19.25
C TYR A 232 12.80 -10.75 19.63
N THR A 233 13.34 -9.86 20.45
CA THR A 233 12.63 -8.68 20.95
C THR A 233 12.33 -7.73 19.81
N ARG A 234 13.31 -7.49 18.93
CA ARG A 234 13.14 -6.66 17.74
C ARG A 234 11.96 -7.13 16.90
N ASN A 235 11.90 -8.42 16.58
CA ASN A 235 10.84 -8.98 15.74
C ASN A 235 9.45 -8.85 16.38
N ILE A 236 9.35 -8.98 17.71
CA ILE A 236 8.08 -8.74 18.42
C ILE A 236 7.69 -7.26 18.37
N LEU A 237 8.62 -6.33 18.60
CA LEU A 237 8.32 -4.90 18.51
C LEU A 237 7.90 -4.50 17.08
N MET A 238 8.51 -5.08 16.05
CA MET A 238 8.09 -4.90 14.65
C MET A 238 6.65 -5.36 14.43
N TYR A 239 6.27 -6.50 15.01
CA TYR A 239 4.91 -7.02 14.94
C TYR A 239 3.91 -6.16 15.73
N LEU A 240 4.28 -5.63 16.89
CA LEU A 240 3.39 -4.84 17.75
C LEU A 240 3.14 -3.43 17.21
N LYS A 241 4.09 -2.82 16.50
CA LYS A 241 3.94 -1.45 15.96
C LYS A 241 2.66 -1.24 15.13
N PRO A 242 2.33 -2.06 14.11
CA PRO A 242 1.08 -1.89 13.36
C PRO A 242 -0.17 -2.06 14.22
N TYR A 243 -0.15 -2.96 15.21
CA TYR A 243 -1.27 -3.16 16.12
C TYR A 243 -1.56 -1.90 16.96
N LEU A 244 -0.51 -1.24 17.47
CA LEU A 244 -0.67 0.00 18.24
C LEU A 244 -1.14 1.15 17.37
N GLN A 245 -0.61 1.28 16.15
CA GLN A 245 -1.04 2.29 15.19
C GLN A 245 -2.51 2.11 14.80
N GLU A 246 -2.93 0.87 14.58
CA GLU A 246 -4.34 0.56 14.34
C GLU A 246 -5.22 0.97 15.53
N LYS A 247 -4.84 0.62 16.77
CA LYS A 247 -5.56 1.04 17.99
C LYS A 247 -5.66 2.57 18.10
N SER A 248 -4.67 3.30 17.63
CA SER A 248 -4.68 4.77 17.62
C SER A 248 -5.59 5.37 16.54
N GLY A 249 -6.10 4.56 15.60
CA GLY A 249 -6.88 5.00 14.45
C GLY A 249 -6.04 5.38 13.22
N ASP A 250 -4.70 5.31 13.30
CA ASP A 250 -3.80 5.58 12.18
C ASP A 250 -3.64 4.35 11.28
N ILE A 251 -4.70 4.06 10.53
CA ILE A 251 -4.78 2.91 9.62
C ILE A 251 -3.73 2.99 8.50
N LEU A 252 -3.39 4.20 8.02
CA LEU A 252 -2.42 4.38 6.95
C LEU A 252 -1.02 3.95 7.42
N SER A 253 -0.56 4.46 8.56
CA SER A 253 0.72 4.05 9.13
C SER A 253 0.73 2.57 9.50
N ALA A 254 -0.37 2.06 10.07
CA ALA A 254 -0.50 0.64 10.42
C ALA A 254 -0.32 -0.27 9.20
N ARG A 255 -0.88 0.09 8.04
CA ARG A 255 -0.68 -0.67 6.79
C ARG A 255 0.78 -0.70 6.35
N VAL A 256 1.47 0.44 6.43
CA VAL A 256 2.88 0.57 6.04
C VAL A 256 3.75 -0.30 6.95
N THR A 257 3.59 -0.17 8.26
CA THR A 257 4.40 -0.92 9.23
C THR A 257 4.06 -2.40 9.23
N ALA A 258 2.80 -2.80 9.01
CA ALA A 258 2.42 -4.21 8.88
C ALA A 258 3.08 -4.86 7.66
N LEU A 259 3.07 -4.19 6.51
CA LEU A 259 3.74 -4.68 5.30
C LEU A 259 5.24 -4.80 5.53
N SER A 260 5.84 -3.81 6.19
CA SER A 260 7.26 -3.81 6.56
C SER A 260 7.62 -4.97 7.48
N ALA A 261 6.81 -5.19 8.53
CA ALA A 261 6.99 -6.28 9.49
C ALA A 261 6.92 -7.65 8.79
N TRP A 262 5.90 -7.88 7.97
CA TRP A 262 5.76 -9.13 7.23
C TRP A 262 6.95 -9.44 6.29
N LYS A 263 7.55 -8.41 5.68
CA LYS A 263 8.70 -8.57 4.77
C LYS A 263 10.01 -8.86 5.50
N GLN A 264 10.19 -8.28 6.69
CA GLN A 264 11.47 -8.31 7.40
C GLN A 264 11.54 -9.40 8.47
N ILE A 265 10.41 -9.80 9.08
CA ILE A 265 10.39 -10.86 10.08
C ILE A 265 10.79 -12.21 9.44
N PRO A 266 11.79 -12.92 10.02
CA PRO A 266 12.22 -14.25 9.56
C PRO A 266 11.09 -15.30 9.61
N GLU A 267 11.19 -16.37 8.81
CA GLU A 267 10.16 -17.42 8.76
C GLU A 267 10.09 -18.28 10.01
N ASP A 268 11.22 -18.44 10.68
CA ASP A 268 11.44 -19.20 11.90
C ASP A 268 11.24 -18.36 13.17
N ALA A 269 10.97 -17.06 13.05
CA ALA A 269 10.69 -16.20 14.20
C ALA A 269 9.38 -16.62 14.89
N LEU A 270 9.48 -17.00 16.16
CA LEU A 270 8.36 -17.46 16.98
C LEU A 270 7.97 -16.42 18.03
N PHE A 271 6.68 -16.36 18.32
CA PHE A 271 6.17 -15.76 19.55
C PHE A 271 6.28 -16.82 20.65
N ASP A 272 7.28 -16.66 21.52
CA ASP A 272 7.61 -17.68 22.52
C ASP A 272 6.44 -17.92 23.50
N GLY A 273 6.34 -19.15 24.01
CA GLY A 273 5.26 -19.63 24.89
C GLY A 273 3.98 -20.10 24.19
N TYR A 274 3.73 -19.72 22.94
CA TYR A 274 2.52 -20.12 22.19
C TYR A 274 2.80 -20.87 20.88
N GLY A 275 4.06 -20.92 20.42
CA GLY A 275 4.46 -21.60 19.18
C GLY A 275 3.90 -20.96 17.91
N TRP A 276 3.44 -19.71 17.99
CA TRP A 276 2.90 -18.97 16.85
C TRP A 276 4.04 -18.39 16.02
N LYS A 277 3.93 -18.52 14.69
CA LYS A 277 4.90 -17.93 13.77
C LYS A 277 4.60 -16.44 13.58
N LEU A 278 5.54 -15.59 13.98
CA LEU A 278 5.39 -14.14 13.93
C LEU A 278 5.11 -13.63 12.51
N LYS A 279 5.75 -14.23 11.50
CA LYS A 279 5.54 -13.85 10.10
C LYS A 279 4.11 -14.13 9.61
N GLU A 280 3.50 -15.23 10.06
CA GLU A 280 2.10 -15.56 9.74
C GLU A 280 1.14 -14.59 10.44
N CYS A 281 1.43 -14.21 11.69
CA CYS A 281 0.69 -13.17 12.40
C CYS A 281 0.79 -11.81 11.70
N ALA A 282 1.98 -11.42 11.24
CA ALA A 282 2.19 -10.20 10.47
C ALA A 282 1.43 -10.22 9.13
N LEU A 283 1.42 -11.36 8.42
CA LEU A 283 0.63 -11.52 7.20
C LEU A 283 -0.88 -11.39 7.46
N SER A 284 -1.37 -11.96 8.57
CA SER A 284 -2.77 -11.80 8.99
C SER A 284 -3.11 -10.33 9.23
N ALA A 285 -2.24 -9.59 9.93
CA ALA A 285 -2.41 -8.15 10.14
C ALA A 285 -2.41 -7.37 8.82
N VAL A 286 -1.51 -7.69 7.88
CA VAL A 286 -1.51 -7.13 6.52
C VAL A 286 -2.87 -7.35 5.87
N ASN A 287 -3.35 -8.59 5.77
CA ASN A 287 -4.60 -8.90 5.08
C ASN A 287 -5.79 -8.15 5.69
N ARG A 288 -5.90 -8.18 7.01
CA ARG A 288 -6.98 -7.53 7.76
C ARG A 288 -6.99 -6.01 7.59
N LEU A 289 -5.85 -5.34 7.71
CA LEU A 289 -5.74 -3.89 7.52
C LEU A 289 -6.02 -3.47 6.07
N HIS A 290 -5.61 -4.29 5.09
CA HIS A 290 -5.87 -4.02 3.69
C HIS A 290 -7.33 -4.18 3.32
N GLU A 291 -7.99 -5.23 3.82
CA GLU A 291 -9.43 -5.42 3.66
C GLU A 291 -10.21 -4.26 4.29
N TYR A 292 -9.87 -3.89 5.53
CA TYR A 292 -10.48 -2.74 6.21
C TYR A 292 -10.33 -1.45 5.39
N TYR A 293 -9.12 -1.11 4.95
CA TYR A 293 -8.86 0.08 4.15
C TYR A 293 -9.63 0.07 2.81
N SER A 294 -9.73 -1.09 2.16
CA SER A 294 -10.43 -1.21 0.88
C SER A 294 -11.94 -1.00 1.06
N ASN A 295 -12.53 -1.58 2.12
CA ASN A 295 -13.96 -1.46 2.40
C ASN A 295 -14.38 -0.03 2.80
N HIS A 296 -13.48 0.72 3.44
CA HIS A 296 -13.73 2.10 3.86
C HIS A 296 -13.06 3.12 2.91
N PHE A 297 -12.62 2.70 1.72
CA PHE A 297 -11.84 3.54 0.82
C PHE A 297 -12.59 4.81 0.39
N PHE A 298 -13.90 4.71 0.14
CA PHE A 298 -14.73 5.84 -0.25
C PHE A 298 -15.10 6.78 0.90
N GLU A 299 -14.88 6.37 2.16
CA GLU A 299 -15.03 7.22 3.33
C GLU A 299 -13.85 8.18 3.50
N LEU A 300 -12.72 7.89 2.84
CA LEU A 300 -11.57 8.77 2.82
C LEU A 300 -11.89 10.07 2.07
N PRO A 301 -11.33 11.21 2.51
CA PRO A 301 -11.44 12.47 1.79
C PRO A 301 -10.99 12.31 0.33
N TYR A 302 -11.73 12.92 -0.60
CA TYR A 302 -11.41 12.86 -2.04
C TYR A 302 -9.94 13.14 -2.34
N GLN A 303 -9.33 14.12 -1.68
CA GLN A 303 -7.93 14.47 -1.88
C GLN A 303 -6.94 13.32 -1.60
N GLN A 304 -7.26 12.40 -0.70
CA GLN A 304 -6.41 11.24 -0.35
C GLN A 304 -6.61 10.05 -1.29
N ARG A 305 -7.69 10.06 -2.10
CA ARG A 305 -8.06 8.93 -2.98
C ARG A 305 -8.23 9.31 -4.44
N LYS A 306 -7.99 10.58 -4.79
CA LYS A 306 -8.11 11.10 -6.16
C LYS A 306 -7.06 10.51 -7.11
N LEU A 307 -5.91 10.10 -6.58
CA LEU A 307 -4.89 9.35 -7.32
C LEU A 307 -4.88 7.92 -6.82
N LEU A 308 -4.99 6.97 -7.73
CA LEU A 308 -5.02 5.55 -7.42
C LEU A 308 -4.03 4.81 -8.31
N MET A 309 -3.13 4.05 -7.70
CA MET A 309 -2.34 3.02 -8.38
C MET A 309 -2.92 1.65 -8.05
N VAL A 310 -3.29 0.93 -9.11
CA VAL A 310 -3.76 -0.46 -9.00
C VAL A 310 -2.55 -1.38 -9.11
N VAL A 311 -2.41 -2.33 -8.19
CA VAL A 311 -1.29 -3.30 -8.17
C VAL A 311 -1.80 -4.73 -8.04
N ASP A 312 -0.98 -5.72 -8.42
CA ASP A 312 -1.27 -7.12 -8.12
C ASP A 312 -0.89 -7.46 -6.67
N GLU A 313 0.27 -6.95 -6.23
CA GLU A 313 0.82 -7.17 -4.91
C GLU A 313 1.36 -5.86 -4.32
N TYR A 314 1.29 -5.73 -2.99
CA TYR A 314 1.81 -4.55 -2.31
C TYR A 314 3.33 -4.62 -2.17
N THR A 315 4.03 -3.80 -2.94
CA THR A 315 5.49 -3.63 -2.80
C THR A 315 5.84 -2.55 -1.78
N GLN A 316 5.10 -1.43 -1.77
CA GLN A 316 5.26 -0.33 -0.83
C GLN A 316 3.95 0.45 -0.68
N LEU A 317 3.79 1.13 0.46
CA LEU A 317 2.56 1.86 0.81
C LEU A 317 2.83 3.24 1.45
N GLY A 318 4.08 3.70 1.45
CA GLY A 318 4.49 4.95 2.10
C GLY A 318 4.22 6.21 1.28
N GLN A 319 3.25 6.17 0.38
CA GLN A 319 2.91 7.27 -0.52
C GLN A 319 1.91 8.21 0.15
N ASN A 320 2.12 9.53 -0.04
CA ASN A 320 1.24 10.57 0.50
C ASN A 320 0.20 11.02 -0.51
N GLN A 321 0.57 11.08 -1.80
CA GLN A 321 -0.30 11.57 -2.87
C GLN A 321 -1.06 10.42 -3.55
N ILE A 322 -0.43 9.25 -3.67
CA ILE A 322 -0.96 8.12 -4.44
C ILE A 322 -1.54 7.06 -3.50
N ALA A 323 -2.85 6.83 -3.58
CA ALA A 323 -3.46 5.67 -2.94
C ALA A 323 -3.10 4.38 -3.70
N VAL A 324 -2.85 3.29 -2.98
CA VAL A 324 -2.49 2.01 -3.57
C VAL A 324 -3.47 0.93 -3.14
N LEU A 325 -4.09 0.26 -4.12
CA LEU A 325 -5.02 -0.86 -3.91
C LEU A 325 -4.67 -2.05 -4.81
N ARG A 326 -4.96 -3.24 -4.32
CA ARG A 326 -4.89 -4.46 -5.13
C ARG A 326 -6.06 -4.53 -6.12
N LEU A 327 -5.79 -5.10 -7.29
CA LEU A 327 -6.80 -5.40 -8.31
C LEU A 327 -8.02 -6.16 -7.73
N ALA A 328 -7.77 -7.11 -6.82
CA ALA A 328 -8.80 -7.91 -6.17
C ALA A 328 -9.75 -7.11 -5.24
N HIS A 329 -9.41 -5.86 -4.89
CA HIS A 329 -10.11 -5.06 -3.88
C HIS A 329 -10.79 -3.81 -4.45
N LEU A 330 -11.00 -3.72 -5.77
CA LEU A 330 -11.55 -2.54 -6.44
C LEU A 330 -13.09 -2.49 -6.46
N GLN A 331 -13.74 -2.94 -5.39
CA GLN A 331 -15.21 -2.97 -5.32
C GLN A 331 -15.80 -1.55 -5.46
N SER A 332 -16.95 -1.45 -6.12
CA SER A 332 -17.68 -0.17 -6.30
C SER A 332 -16.94 0.92 -7.09
N MET A 333 -15.83 0.58 -7.76
CA MET A 333 -15.11 1.46 -8.69
C MET A 333 -15.47 1.12 -10.13
N THR A 334 -15.50 2.13 -11.00
CA THR A 334 -15.68 1.94 -12.43
C THR A 334 -14.49 2.50 -13.20
N PHE A 335 -14.15 1.86 -14.31
CA PHE A 335 -13.01 2.21 -15.15
C PHE A 335 -13.44 2.19 -16.63
N PRO A 336 -12.73 2.92 -17.51
CA PRO A 336 -12.94 2.81 -18.95
C PRO A 336 -12.68 1.40 -19.49
N MET A 337 -13.18 1.11 -20.70
CA MET A 337 -12.97 -0.17 -21.36
C MET A 337 -11.47 -0.52 -21.47
N GLY A 338 -11.12 -1.77 -21.12
CA GLY A 338 -9.72 -2.23 -21.10
C GLY A 338 -8.95 -1.89 -19.81
N HIS A 339 -9.61 -1.29 -18.83
CA HIS A 339 -9.09 -0.98 -17.49
C HIS A 339 -9.94 -1.69 -16.41
N PRO A 340 -9.43 -1.84 -15.18
CA PRO A 340 -8.11 -1.43 -14.69
C PRO A 340 -6.96 -2.35 -15.17
N GLN A 341 -5.77 -1.76 -15.27
CA GLN A 341 -4.50 -2.42 -15.54
C GLN A 341 -3.57 -2.26 -14.35
N THR A 342 -2.78 -3.27 -14.07
CA THR A 342 -1.86 -3.29 -12.94
C THR A 342 -0.65 -2.41 -13.20
N ASN A 343 -0.15 -1.79 -12.15
CA ASN A 343 0.92 -0.81 -12.15
C ASN A 343 0.66 0.44 -13.00
N GLN A 344 -0.62 0.77 -13.23
CA GLN A 344 -1.02 2.01 -13.90
C GLN A 344 -1.62 3.00 -12.88
N LEU A 345 -1.34 4.29 -13.10
CA LEU A 345 -1.87 5.39 -12.31
C LEU A 345 -3.22 5.88 -12.89
N TYR A 346 -4.18 6.15 -12.00
CA TYR A 346 -5.52 6.61 -12.32
C TYR A 346 -5.86 7.88 -11.53
N VAL A 347 -6.78 8.66 -12.09
CA VAL A 347 -7.36 9.85 -11.49
C VAL A 347 -8.87 9.64 -11.32
N ALA A 348 -9.38 9.87 -10.11
CA ALA A 348 -10.82 9.84 -9.85
C ALA A 348 -11.51 11.06 -10.48
N HIS A 349 -12.61 10.83 -11.18
CA HIS A 349 -13.44 11.89 -11.72
C HIS A 349 -13.94 12.82 -10.59
N PRO A 350 -13.91 14.15 -10.74
CA PRO A 350 -14.21 15.09 -9.63
C PRO A 350 -15.66 15.04 -9.14
N LEU A 351 -16.61 14.78 -10.04
CA LEU A 351 -18.05 14.67 -9.73
C LEU A 351 -18.53 13.22 -9.52
N VAL A 352 -18.21 12.29 -10.43
CA VAL A 352 -18.46 10.85 -10.29
C VAL A 352 -17.25 10.17 -9.63
N GLN A 353 -17.06 10.40 -8.33
CA GLN A 353 -15.81 10.04 -7.63
C GLN A 353 -15.52 8.53 -7.49
N SER A 354 -16.40 7.66 -7.96
CA SER A 354 -16.18 6.21 -8.12
C SER A 354 -15.61 5.82 -9.49
N HIS A 355 -15.59 6.74 -10.45
CA HIS A 355 -15.05 6.53 -11.78
C HIS A 355 -13.58 6.96 -11.85
N TYR A 356 -12.71 6.05 -12.26
CA TYR A 356 -11.27 6.25 -12.30
C TYR A 356 -10.75 6.19 -13.75
N ILE A 357 -10.09 7.25 -14.18
CA ILE A 357 -9.62 7.44 -15.55
C ILE A 357 -8.09 7.32 -15.59
N PRO A 358 -7.48 6.66 -16.61
CA PRO A 358 -6.03 6.58 -16.72
C PRO A 358 -5.35 7.95 -16.67
N PHE A 359 -4.29 8.07 -15.88
CA PHE A 359 -3.54 9.32 -15.72
C PHE A 359 -2.96 9.85 -17.04
N GLU A 360 -2.76 8.97 -18.03
CA GLU A 360 -2.23 9.35 -19.34
C GLU A 360 -3.24 10.14 -20.19
N SER A 361 -4.54 10.00 -19.92
CA SER A 361 -5.61 10.59 -20.73
C SER A 361 -6.62 11.43 -19.94
N TYR A 362 -6.61 11.37 -18.61
CA TYR A 362 -7.68 11.93 -17.76
C TYR A 362 -8.04 13.39 -18.06
N GLU A 363 -7.07 14.28 -18.28
CA GLU A 363 -7.38 15.68 -18.55
C GLU A 363 -8.20 15.85 -19.82
N ILE A 364 -7.81 15.15 -20.90
CA ILE A 364 -8.49 15.25 -22.19
C ILE A 364 -9.87 14.60 -22.09
N GLU A 365 -9.99 13.47 -21.38
CA GLU A 365 -11.27 12.81 -21.15
C GLU A 365 -12.24 13.66 -20.34
N LEU A 366 -11.79 14.30 -19.26
CA LEU A 366 -12.64 15.21 -18.46
C LEU A 366 -13.05 16.47 -19.23
N ILE A 367 -12.13 17.06 -20.02
CA ILE A 367 -12.46 18.21 -20.88
C ILE A 367 -13.50 17.78 -21.91
N LYS A 368 -13.33 16.60 -22.53
CA LYS A 368 -14.26 16.06 -23.51
C LYS A 368 -15.63 15.81 -22.92
N ASP A 369 -15.70 15.17 -21.77
CA ASP A 369 -16.94 14.90 -21.05
C ASP A 369 -17.70 16.20 -20.76
N ARG A 370 -17.01 17.20 -20.21
CA ARG A 370 -17.60 18.53 -19.92
C ARG A 370 -18.05 19.26 -21.18
N VAL A 371 -17.25 19.27 -22.24
CA VAL A 371 -17.59 19.90 -23.53
C VAL A 371 -18.80 19.22 -24.18
N HIS A 372 -18.82 17.89 -24.21
CA HIS A 372 -19.92 17.13 -24.80
C HIS A 372 -21.22 17.34 -24.03
N GLU A 373 -21.19 17.34 -22.70
CA GLU A 373 -22.38 17.63 -21.90
C GLU A 373 -22.92 19.04 -22.20
N PHE A 374 -22.04 20.04 -22.28
CA PHE A 374 -22.44 21.40 -22.68
C PHE A 374 -23.08 21.41 -24.07
N CYS A 375 -22.46 20.78 -25.07
CA CYS A 375 -22.99 20.75 -26.43
C CYS A 375 -24.35 20.04 -26.51
N SER A 376 -24.52 18.90 -25.83
CA SER A 376 -25.80 18.20 -25.73
C SER A 376 -26.87 19.06 -25.05
N LEU A 377 -26.52 19.77 -23.98
CA LEU A 377 -27.41 20.73 -23.34
C LEU A 377 -27.83 21.84 -24.32
N MET A 378 -26.89 22.39 -25.09
CA MET A 378 -27.15 23.44 -26.07
C MET A 378 -28.02 22.96 -27.23
N GLU A 379 -27.84 21.72 -27.67
CA GLU A 379 -28.72 21.08 -28.66
C GLU A 379 -30.16 21.00 -28.14
N CYS A 380 -30.36 20.53 -26.90
CA CYS A 380 -31.69 20.52 -26.26
C CYS A 380 -32.28 21.92 -26.05
N MET A 381 -31.43 22.95 -26.00
CA MET A 381 -31.82 24.37 -25.97
C MET A 381 -32.19 24.95 -27.35
N GLY A 382 -32.16 24.14 -28.41
CA GLY A 382 -32.52 24.52 -29.77
C GLY A 382 -31.38 25.25 -30.50
N ALA A 383 -30.14 24.80 -30.32
CA ALA A 383 -29.00 25.29 -31.09
C ALA A 383 -29.18 24.97 -32.58
N THR A 384 -28.83 25.90 -33.46
CA THR A 384 -28.73 25.73 -34.92
C THR A 384 -27.29 25.51 -35.37
N SER A 385 -26.32 25.98 -34.58
CA SER A 385 -24.92 25.73 -34.82
C SER A 385 -24.14 25.73 -33.51
N ILE A 386 -23.19 24.81 -33.41
CA ILE A 386 -22.20 24.75 -32.34
C ILE A 386 -20.83 24.62 -33.00
N SER A 387 -19.90 25.50 -32.63
CA SER A 387 -18.50 25.44 -33.08
C SER A 387 -17.54 25.72 -31.93
N ILE A 388 -16.39 25.06 -31.95
CA ILE A 388 -15.38 25.17 -30.89
C ILE A 388 -14.09 25.74 -31.46
N ASP A 389 -13.57 26.78 -30.82
CA ASP A 389 -12.28 27.40 -31.09
C ASP A 389 -11.38 27.37 -29.84
N TYR A 390 -10.06 27.54 -30.03
CA TYR A 390 -9.07 27.47 -28.94
C TYR A 390 -8.29 28.77 -28.84
N GLN A 391 -8.07 29.25 -27.62
CA GLN A 391 -7.22 30.39 -27.33
C GLN A 391 -6.25 30.07 -26.18
N GLN A 392 -4.98 30.46 -26.34
CA GLN A 392 -4.02 30.45 -25.23
C GLN A 392 -4.36 31.62 -24.29
N ALA A 393 -4.57 31.35 -23.00
CA ALA A 393 -4.77 32.41 -22.01
C ALA A 393 -3.49 33.23 -21.91
N THR A 394 -3.55 34.53 -22.22
CA THR A 394 -2.46 35.47 -21.89
C THR A 394 -2.99 36.49 -20.91
N GLU A 395 -2.24 36.72 -19.83
CA GLU A 395 -2.44 37.84 -18.91
C GLU A 395 -2.00 39.16 -19.57
N SER A 396 -2.72 39.59 -20.60
CA SER A 396 -2.74 41.00 -20.99
C SER A 396 -3.98 41.27 -21.81
N GLU A 397 -4.99 41.82 -21.14
CA GLU A 397 -6.09 42.54 -21.79
C GLU A 397 -5.49 43.69 -22.59
N ASN A 398 -5.33 43.50 -23.90
CA ASN A 398 -5.27 44.60 -24.85
C ASN A 398 -6.05 44.18 -26.09
N GLU A 399 -7.23 44.75 -26.22
CA GLU A 399 -8.12 44.68 -27.38
C GLU A 399 -7.33 44.90 -28.68
N ARG A 400 -7.13 43.84 -29.45
CA ARG A 400 -6.91 43.90 -30.89
C ARG A 400 -7.71 42.78 -31.53
N GLU A 401 -8.51 43.12 -32.53
CA GLU A 401 -9.25 42.17 -33.36
C GLU A 401 -8.28 41.10 -33.88
N TYR A 402 -8.57 39.83 -33.55
CA TYR A 402 -7.84 38.68 -34.07
C TYR A 402 -8.71 37.95 -35.09
N ASP A 403 -8.14 37.80 -36.28
CA ASP A 403 -8.67 37.03 -37.40
C ASP A 403 -8.69 35.54 -37.02
N VAL A 404 -9.90 35.03 -36.76
CA VAL A 404 -10.18 33.63 -36.42
C VAL A 404 -9.99 32.79 -37.67
N SER A 405 -8.95 31.94 -37.69
CA SER A 405 -8.73 31.00 -38.78
C SER A 405 -9.80 29.90 -38.76
N ARG A 406 -10.81 30.06 -39.63
CA ARG A 406 -11.78 29.03 -39.99
C ARG A 406 -11.05 27.82 -40.60
N SER A 407 -11.30 26.64 -40.02
CA SER A 407 -10.93 25.29 -40.48
C SER A 407 -10.23 25.19 -41.85
N GLY A 408 -8.90 25.09 -41.84
CA GLY A 408 -8.13 24.83 -43.06
C GLY A 408 -6.62 25.01 -42.88
N GLY A 409 -5.94 23.98 -42.37
CA GLY A 409 -4.48 23.88 -42.44
C GLY A 409 -3.72 24.61 -41.33
N ALA A 410 -2.85 23.84 -40.64
CA ALA A 410 -1.96 24.25 -39.57
C ALA A 410 -1.36 25.66 -39.71
N ASN A 411 -1.68 26.55 -38.76
CA ASN A 411 -0.80 27.65 -38.34
C ASN A 411 -1.25 28.23 -37.00
N VAL A 412 -0.82 27.60 -35.90
CA VAL A 412 -0.86 28.19 -34.56
C VAL A 412 0.18 29.31 -34.55
N LYS A 413 -0.25 30.58 -34.64
CA LYS A 413 0.65 31.74 -34.59
C LYS A 413 1.11 31.98 -33.14
N SER A 414 2.41 31.88 -32.98
CA SER A 414 3.20 32.09 -31.76
C SER A 414 3.24 33.55 -31.33
N TYR A 415 3.06 33.80 -30.02
CA TYR A 415 3.56 35.01 -29.36
C TYR A 415 4.42 34.65 -28.16
N SER A 416 5.41 35.49 -27.92
CA SER A 416 6.64 35.24 -27.16
C SER A 416 6.58 35.76 -25.73
N VAL A 417 6.73 34.87 -24.74
CA VAL A 417 7.35 35.14 -23.42
C VAL A 417 8.11 33.86 -22.97
N GLU A 418 9.10 34.05 -22.11
CA GLU A 418 10.22 33.18 -21.74
C GLU A 418 9.82 31.80 -21.17
N GLY A 419 10.02 30.73 -21.96
CA GLY A 419 9.84 29.35 -21.50
C GLY A 419 9.75 28.35 -22.66
N LYS A 420 10.86 28.10 -23.36
CA LYS A 420 10.85 27.26 -24.59
C LYS A 420 10.34 25.82 -24.39
N GLN A 421 10.39 25.28 -23.18
CA GLN A 421 9.93 23.91 -22.88
C GLN A 421 8.40 23.84 -22.70
N HIS A 422 7.82 24.67 -21.82
CA HIS A 422 6.37 24.70 -21.55
C HIS A 422 5.52 25.06 -22.78
N LEU A 423 6.03 25.94 -23.65
CA LEU A 423 5.37 26.29 -24.92
C LEU A 423 5.18 25.08 -25.84
N ASN A 424 6.16 24.17 -25.90
CA ASN A 424 6.06 22.97 -26.73
C ASN A 424 5.05 21.97 -26.17
N GLU A 425 4.99 21.82 -24.85
CA GLU A 425 4.06 20.92 -24.16
C GLU A 425 2.62 21.41 -24.30
N THR A 426 2.39 22.70 -24.09
CA THR A 426 1.08 23.36 -24.31
C THR A 426 0.60 23.18 -25.75
N LYS A 427 1.50 23.32 -26.74
CA LYS A 427 1.15 23.10 -28.15
C LYS A 427 0.74 21.66 -28.45
N ARG A 428 1.47 20.67 -27.91
CA ARG A 428 1.12 19.26 -28.08
C ARG A 428 -0.23 18.96 -27.45
N PHE A 429 -0.46 19.45 -26.23
CA PHE A 429 -1.74 19.31 -25.54
C PHE A 429 -2.90 19.91 -26.33
N MET A 430 -2.76 21.14 -26.85
CA MET A 430 -3.76 21.77 -27.73
C MET A 430 -4.03 20.95 -28.99
N GLN A 431 -3.00 20.38 -29.61
CA GLN A 431 -3.18 19.51 -30.77
C GLN A 431 -3.96 18.24 -30.43
N SER A 432 -3.68 17.61 -29.28
CA SER A 432 -4.42 16.44 -28.81
C SER A 432 -5.89 16.77 -28.57
N ILE A 433 -6.20 17.86 -27.87
CA ILE A 433 -7.57 18.35 -27.67
C ILE A 433 -8.24 18.60 -29.03
N GLY A 434 -7.61 19.38 -29.90
CA GLY A 434 -8.15 19.74 -31.21
C GLY A 434 -8.44 18.53 -32.10
N SER A 435 -7.61 17.49 -32.04
CA SER A 435 -7.84 16.26 -32.78
C SER A 435 -9.03 15.43 -32.27
N GLN A 436 -9.36 15.55 -30.99
CA GLN A 436 -10.41 14.75 -30.33
C GLN A 436 -11.74 15.49 -30.17
N LEU A 437 -11.73 16.84 -30.15
CA LEU A 437 -12.90 17.70 -29.94
C LEU A 437 -13.31 18.50 -31.16
N ASN A 438 -12.85 18.14 -32.37
CA ASN A 438 -13.17 18.91 -33.57
C ASN A 438 -14.68 18.85 -33.88
N LEU A 439 -15.42 19.79 -33.30
CA LEU A 439 -16.87 19.87 -33.34
C LEU A 439 -17.26 21.13 -34.12
N GLN A 440 -17.70 20.91 -35.35
CA GLN A 440 -18.46 21.88 -36.12
C GLN A 440 -19.76 21.20 -36.54
N GLN A 441 -20.83 21.53 -35.83
CA GLN A 441 -22.13 20.90 -36.03
C GLN A 441 -23.17 21.97 -36.35
N THR A 442 -24.07 21.61 -37.26
CA THR A 442 -25.23 22.42 -37.64
C THR A 442 -26.48 21.57 -37.49
N TYR A 443 -27.52 22.16 -36.94
CA TYR A 443 -28.74 21.47 -36.55
C TYR A 443 -29.97 22.18 -37.10
N GLN A 444 -31.08 21.46 -37.17
CA GLN A 444 -32.40 21.99 -37.48
C GLN A 444 -33.34 21.70 -36.30
N PRO A 445 -33.23 22.47 -35.20
CA PRO A 445 -34.03 22.23 -34.01
C PRO A 445 -35.50 22.52 -34.29
N PHE A 446 -36.37 21.61 -33.85
CA PHE A 446 -37.83 21.72 -34.03
C PHE A 446 -38.60 21.72 -32.70
N LYS A 447 -38.02 21.15 -31.64
CA LYS A 447 -38.59 21.14 -30.27
C LYS A 447 -38.26 22.41 -29.51
N ARG A 448 -39.14 22.81 -28.59
CA ARG A 448 -38.85 23.89 -27.64
C ARG A 448 -37.73 23.51 -26.66
N PRO A 449 -36.97 24.49 -26.13
CA PRO A 449 -35.89 24.24 -25.18
C PRO A 449 -36.35 23.42 -23.97
N TYR A 450 -35.65 22.34 -23.65
CA TYR A 450 -35.91 21.51 -22.47
C TYR A 450 -34.59 21.07 -21.83
N LEU A 451 -34.60 20.89 -20.50
CA LEU A 451 -33.43 20.38 -19.78
C LEU A 451 -33.36 18.85 -19.95
N PRO A 452 -32.27 18.29 -20.50
CA PRO A 452 -32.10 16.84 -20.58
C PRO A 452 -31.88 16.23 -19.19
N ASN A 453 -32.24 14.96 -19.03
CA ASN A 453 -32.01 14.21 -17.79
C ASN A 453 -30.54 13.77 -17.68
N ASN A 454 -30.09 13.46 -16.46
CA ASN A 454 -28.78 12.86 -16.16
C ASN A 454 -27.53 13.72 -16.48
N LEU A 455 -27.63 15.05 -16.36
CA LEU A 455 -26.47 15.95 -16.47
C LEU A 455 -25.58 15.87 -15.22
N ILE A 456 -24.28 15.64 -15.41
CA ILE A 456 -23.27 15.51 -14.36
C ILE A 456 -22.72 16.90 -13.99
N TRP A 457 -22.23 17.64 -14.99
CA TRP A 457 -21.54 18.93 -14.82
C TRP A 457 -22.50 20.08 -14.56
N TYR A 458 -23.66 20.13 -15.24
CA TYR A 458 -24.63 21.23 -15.17
C TYR A 458 -24.97 21.69 -13.74
N SER A 459 -25.11 20.75 -12.80
CA SER A 459 -25.44 21.06 -11.40
C SER A 459 -24.38 21.91 -10.68
N LYS A 460 -23.13 21.91 -11.19
CA LYS A 460 -21.97 22.63 -10.67
C LYS A 460 -21.54 23.81 -11.53
N GLU A 461 -22.27 24.13 -12.60
CA GLU A 461 -21.94 25.18 -13.57
C GLU A 461 -22.97 26.33 -13.54
N PRO A 462 -22.77 27.37 -12.71
CA PRO A 462 -23.70 28.49 -12.60
C PRO A 462 -23.88 29.27 -13.91
N THR A 463 -22.85 29.32 -14.77
CA THR A 463 -22.92 29.98 -16.08
C THR A 463 -23.89 29.24 -17.00
N TRP A 464 -23.86 27.90 -17.01
CA TRP A 464 -24.77 27.08 -17.79
C TRP A 464 -26.20 27.19 -17.30
N GLN A 465 -26.41 27.16 -15.97
CA GLN A 465 -27.74 27.35 -15.37
C GLN A 465 -28.35 28.70 -15.77
N ARG A 466 -27.56 29.78 -15.66
CA ARG A 466 -28.01 31.13 -16.07
C ARG A 466 -28.33 31.19 -17.56
N LEU A 467 -27.51 30.55 -18.39
CA LEU A 467 -27.74 30.48 -19.84
C LEU A 467 -29.07 29.79 -20.15
N VAL A 468 -29.32 28.62 -19.54
CA VAL A 468 -30.57 27.88 -19.72
C VAL A 468 -31.75 28.75 -19.32
N GLU A 469 -31.71 29.41 -18.17
CA GLU A 469 -32.77 30.33 -17.74
C GLU A 469 -33.00 31.50 -18.72
N GLN A 470 -31.94 32.10 -19.26
CA GLN A 470 -32.03 33.19 -20.23
C GLN A 470 -32.62 32.72 -21.55
N ARG A 471 -32.22 31.52 -21.98
CA ARG A 471 -32.70 30.90 -23.21
C ARG A 471 -34.18 30.54 -23.12
N THR A 472 -34.62 29.95 -22.01
CA THR A 472 -36.03 29.62 -21.76
C THR A 472 -36.91 30.87 -21.66
N ARG A 473 -36.37 31.99 -21.17
CA ARG A 473 -37.07 33.30 -21.15
C ARG A 473 -37.15 34.00 -22.53
N GLY A 474 -36.42 33.49 -23.52
CA GLY A 474 -36.53 33.93 -24.92
C GLY A 474 -35.68 35.12 -25.36
N SER A 475 -34.79 35.62 -24.51
CA SER A 475 -33.92 36.76 -24.85
C SER A 475 -32.61 36.39 -25.54
N LEU A 476 -32.26 35.09 -25.60
CA LEU A 476 -30.95 34.62 -26.06
C LEU A 476 -31.04 33.91 -27.42
N ILE A 477 -30.28 34.43 -28.39
CA ILE A 477 -30.16 33.89 -29.77
C ILE A 477 -28.75 33.42 -30.13
N SER A 478 -27.75 33.81 -29.33
CA SER A 478 -26.37 33.35 -29.47
C SER A 478 -25.66 33.45 -28.13
N HIS A 479 -24.68 32.59 -27.90
CA HIS A 479 -23.83 32.60 -26.71
C HIS A 479 -22.40 32.16 -27.05
N THR A 480 -21.44 32.58 -26.24
CA THR A 480 -20.07 32.03 -26.26
C THR A 480 -19.69 31.63 -24.85
N GLU A 481 -19.48 30.33 -24.63
CA GLU A 481 -19.00 29.80 -23.36
C GLU A 481 -17.49 29.61 -23.43
N SER A 482 -16.79 29.82 -22.31
CA SER A 482 -15.36 29.56 -22.20
C SER A 482 -15.13 28.46 -21.17
N ILE A 483 -14.43 27.40 -21.57
CA ILE A 483 -14.01 26.31 -20.69
C ILE A 483 -12.50 26.38 -20.56
N GLU A 484 -12.02 26.68 -19.35
CA GLU A 484 -10.59 26.72 -19.04
C GLU A 484 -10.11 25.34 -18.59
N THR A 485 -9.02 24.85 -19.15
CA THR A 485 -8.49 23.51 -18.82
C THR A 485 -8.07 23.40 -17.35
N SER A 486 -7.55 24.48 -16.76
CA SER A 486 -7.20 24.55 -15.34
C SER A 486 -8.40 24.28 -14.41
N THR A 487 -9.61 24.65 -14.82
CA THR A 487 -10.83 24.42 -14.01
C THR A 487 -11.33 22.97 -14.07
N THR A 488 -10.80 22.18 -14.99
CA THR A 488 -11.12 20.75 -15.17
C THR A 488 -10.00 19.85 -14.63
N GLN A 489 -8.84 20.42 -14.27
CA GLN A 489 -7.70 19.68 -13.73
C GLN A 489 -7.92 19.25 -12.27
N VAL A 490 -7.72 17.95 -12.01
CA VAL A 490 -7.81 17.34 -10.67
C VAL A 490 -6.48 17.38 -9.92
N VAL A 491 -5.37 17.34 -10.67
CA VAL A 491 -4.00 17.33 -10.15
C VAL A 491 -3.41 18.71 -10.35
N ASN A 492 -2.84 19.28 -9.29
CA ASN A 492 -2.17 20.57 -9.39
C ASN A 492 -0.78 20.39 -10.00
N ASN A 493 -0.43 21.25 -10.96
CA ASN A 493 0.88 21.35 -11.57
C ASN A 493 2.04 21.44 -10.56
N ASP A 494 1.81 22.05 -9.39
CA ASP A 494 2.81 22.19 -8.33
C ASP A 494 3.17 20.84 -7.67
N THR A 495 2.27 19.86 -7.73
CA THR A 495 2.43 18.54 -7.08
C THR A 495 3.00 17.46 -8.02
N LEU A 496 3.16 17.76 -9.31
CA LEU A 496 3.57 16.76 -10.31
C LEU A 496 4.94 16.13 -10.02
N SER A 497 5.90 16.91 -9.52
CA SER A 497 7.23 16.37 -9.16
C SER A 497 7.19 15.42 -7.96
N GLU A 498 6.30 15.67 -7.00
CA GLU A 498 6.09 14.77 -5.85
C GLU A 498 5.43 13.47 -6.30
N ILE A 499 4.40 13.57 -7.14
CA ILE A 499 3.72 12.40 -7.74
C ILE A 499 4.70 11.58 -8.57
N GLU A 500 5.55 12.22 -9.38
CA GLU A 500 6.59 11.53 -10.16
C GLU A 500 7.56 10.77 -9.25
N ALA A 501 7.99 11.38 -8.14
CA ALA A 501 8.90 10.73 -7.19
C ALA A 501 8.24 9.50 -6.52
N GLU A 502 7.01 9.65 -6.03
CA GLU A 502 6.25 8.54 -5.43
C GLU A 502 6.02 7.39 -6.42
N LEU A 503 5.64 7.72 -7.66
CA LEU A 503 5.41 6.74 -8.72
C LEU A 503 6.69 5.99 -9.11
N LYS A 504 7.83 6.68 -9.18
CA LYS A 504 9.15 6.03 -9.44
C LYS A 504 9.45 4.97 -8.39
N VAL A 505 9.20 5.27 -7.12
CA VAL A 505 9.44 4.31 -6.02
C VAL A 505 8.54 3.09 -6.16
N LEU A 506 7.24 3.29 -6.41
CA LEU A 506 6.27 2.20 -6.58
C LEU A 506 6.64 1.27 -7.74
N LEU A 507 7.02 1.84 -8.89
CA LEU A 507 7.36 1.06 -10.08
C LEU A 507 8.74 0.40 -9.99
N SER A 508 9.73 1.04 -9.37
CA SER A 508 11.08 0.48 -9.23
C SER A 508 11.07 -0.83 -8.43
N ASN A 509 10.23 -0.91 -7.39
CA ASN A 509 10.08 -2.13 -6.61
C ASN A 509 9.43 -3.28 -7.39
N ALA A 510 8.74 -2.98 -8.49
CA ALA A 510 8.19 -3.96 -9.44
C ALA A 510 9.12 -4.17 -10.66
N ASN A 511 10.33 -3.61 -10.68
CA ASN A 511 11.24 -3.58 -11.83
C ASN A 511 10.64 -2.93 -13.09
N LEU A 512 9.70 -1.99 -12.90
CA LEU A 512 9.06 -1.24 -13.97
C LEU A 512 9.58 0.19 -14.03
N GLN A 513 9.41 0.84 -15.18
CA GLN A 513 9.75 2.24 -15.40
C GLN A 513 8.48 3.02 -15.75
N ILE A 514 8.48 4.33 -15.47
CA ILE A 514 7.39 5.21 -15.89
C ILE A 514 7.31 5.17 -17.43
N SER A 515 6.11 4.93 -17.95
CA SER A 515 5.87 4.94 -19.40
C SER A 515 6.19 6.31 -20.00
N SER A 516 6.51 6.35 -21.30
CA SER A 516 6.73 7.63 -21.98
C SER A 516 5.50 8.52 -21.95
N ALA A 517 4.29 7.94 -22.07
CA ALA A 517 3.03 8.68 -22.04
C ALA A 517 2.75 9.30 -20.66
N THR A 518 2.91 8.54 -19.57
CA THR A 518 2.79 9.07 -18.19
C THR A 518 3.88 10.11 -17.91
N SER A 519 5.12 9.87 -18.34
CA SER A 519 6.22 10.84 -18.18
C SER A 519 5.96 12.14 -18.92
N GLU A 520 5.32 12.12 -20.10
CA GLU A 520 4.91 13.34 -20.79
C GLU A 520 3.80 14.09 -20.05
N LYS A 521 2.86 13.39 -19.40
CA LYS A 521 1.79 13.99 -18.59
C LYS A 521 2.25 14.55 -17.25
N LEU A 522 3.38 14.10 -16.73
CA LEU A 522 4.00 14.67 -15.53
C LEU A 522 4.73 15.99 -15.82
N LYS A 523 4.74 16.49 -17.06
CA LYS A 523 5.33 17.78 -17.43
C LYS A 523 4.27 18.88 -17.44
N GLN A 524 4.65 20.06 -16.98
CA GLN A 524 3.75 21.20 -16.83
C GLN A 524 3.43 21.86 -18.19
N HIS A 525 2.15 21.96 -18.51
CA HIS A 525 1.67 22.82 -19.60
C HIS A 525 0.88 24.03 -19.07
N GLU A 526 0.80 25.09 -19.89
CA GLU A 526 0.02 26.28 -19.57
C GLU A 526 -1.49 26.04 -19.75
N ASN A 527 -2.30 26.90 -19.14
CA ASN A 527 -3.76 26.85 -19.24
C ASN A 527 -4.24 27.19 -20.67
N VAL A 528 -5.18 26.41 -21.18
CA VAL A 528 -5.83 26.59 -22.49
C VAL A 528 -7.29 26.95 -22.27
N VAL A 529 -7.82 27.89 -23.06
CA VAL A 529 -9.24 28.27 -23.04
C VAL A 529 -9.91 27.75 -24.31
N LEU A 530 -10.91 26.89 -24.14
CA LEU A 530 -11.80 26.47 -25.22
C LEU A 530 -12.97 27.44 -25.27
N ARG A 531 -13.26 27.99 -26.45
CA ARG A 531 -14.42 28.85 -26.70
C ARG A 531 -15.46 28.10 -27.51
N ILE A 532 -16.63 27.91 -26.95
CA ILE A 532 -17.75 27.22 -27.59
C ILE A 532 -18.76 28.29 -28.02
N HIS A 533 -18.88 28.47 -29.32
CA HIS A 533 -19.83 29.37 -29.94
C HIS A 533 -21.12 28.61 -30.27
N VAL A 534 -22.25 29.19 -29.85
CA VAL A 534 -23.58 28.60 -30.02
C VAL A 534 -24.51 29.62 -30.64
N GLU A 535 -25.18 29.23 -31.70
CA GLU A 535 -26.30 29.97 -32.30
C GLU A 535 -27.59 29.21 -32.07
N PHE A 536 -28.68 29.91 -31.76
CA PHE A 536 -29.98 29.31 -31.49
C PHE A 536 -31.03 29.70 -32.51
N ALA A 537 -31.97 28.79 -32.75
CA ALA A 537 -33.19 29.14 -33.47
C ALA A 537 -34.03 30.13 -32.63
N PRO A 538 -34.70 31.11 -33.27
CA PRO A 538 -35.71 31.92 -32.59
C PRO A 538 -36.77 31.03 -31.91
N LEU A 539 -37.19 31.36 -30.68
CA LEU A 539 -38.23 30.54 -30.01
C LEU A 539 -39.54 30.50 -30.80
N THR A 540 -39.81 31.56 -31.57
CA THR A 540 -40.99 31.66 -32.45
C THR A 540 -40.98 30.65 -33.60
N SER A 541 -39.81 30.12 -33.98
CA SER A 541 -39.70 29.09 -35.02
C SER A 541 -39.75 27.66 -34.50
N LEU A 542 -39.84 27.46 -33.18
CA LEU A 542 -39.93 26.14 -32.54
C LEU A 542 -41.41 25.85 -32.23
N GLN A 543 -41.92 24.69 -32.66
CA GLN A 543 -43.35 24.36 -32.55
C GLN A 543 -43.78 24.16 -31.09
N GLU A 544 -44.98 24.63 -30.74
CA GLU A 544 -45.73 24.14 -29.57
C GLU A 544 -46.46 22.88 -30.01
N GLU A 545 -46.21 21.75 -29.37
CA GLU A 545 -47.08 20.58 -29.54
C GLU A 545 -48.48 20.95 -29.02
N GLN A 546 -49.39 21.25 -29.95
CA GLN A 546 -50.82 21.29 -29.66
C GLN A 546 -51.33 19.86 -29.51
N LEU A 547 -51.64 19.50 -28.27
CA LEU A 547 -52.51 18.37 -27.95
C LEU A 547 -53.93 18.63 -28.47
N GLU A 548 -54.43 17.69 -29.28
CA GLU A 548 -55.83 17.30 -29.57
C GLU A 548 -56.53 17.69 -30.90
N ALA A 549 -57.13 16.62 -31.47
CA ALA A 549 -58.24 16.52 -32.46
C ALA A 549 -57.87 16.74 -33.95
N SER A 550 -58.16 15.87 -34.92
CA SER A 550 -59.30 14.95 -35.11
C SER A 550 -59.01 13.88 -36.17
N GLN A 551 -59.90 12.89 -36.21
CA GLN A 551 -59.87 11.62 -36.93
C GLN A 551 -59.89 11.65 -38.48
N GLU A 552 -59.53 10.48 -39.01
CA GLU A 552 -59.89 9.84 -40.29
C GLU A 552 -59.06 10.11 -41.56
N GLY A 553 -58.26 9.09 -41.93
CA GLY A 553 -58.14 8.65 -43.31
C GLY A 553 -56.73 8.41 -43.83
N GLY A 554 -56.24 7.17 -43.75
CA GLY A 554 -55.28 6.65 -44.74
C GLY A 554 -53.86 6.32 -44.26
N ALA A 555 -53.71 5.09 -43.75
CA ALA A 555 -52.58 4.16 -43.91
C ALA A 555 -51.10 4.64 -43.82
N ARG A 556 -50.44 4.08 -42.79
CA ARG A 556 -49.01 3.69 -42.62
C ARG A 556 -48.01 4.84 -42.49
N VAL A 557 -47.17 4.89 -41.45
CA VAL A 557 -46.30 3.83 -40.90
C VAL A 557 -46.21 3.97 -39.37
N ILE A 558 -46.36 2.86 -38.64
CA ILE A 558 -46.16 2.79 -37.18
C ILE A 558 -44.67 2.55 -36.94
N SER A 559 -43.98 3.55 -36.39
CA SER A 559 -42.73 3.36 -35.67
C SER A 559 -43.05 2.89 -34.26
N SER A 560 -42.66 1.67 -33.92
CA SER A 560 -42.71 1.11 -32.58
C SER A 560 -41.62 1.72 -31.71
N ASP A 561 -42.02 2.52 -30.71
CA ASP A 561 -41.43 2.60 -29.36
C ASP A 561 -41.96 3.84 -28.61
N SER A 562 -43.28 3.92 -28.46
CA SER A 562 -43.87 4.69 -27.37
C SER A 562 -45.01 3.88 -26.79
N PHE A 563 -44.86 3.44 -25.55
CA PHE A 563 -45.96 2.86 -24.78
C PHE A 563 -47.04 3.95 -24.66
N SER A 564 -48.29 3.61 -24.90
CA SER A 564 -49.38 4.56 -24.65
C SER A 564 -49.43 4.93 -23.16
N GLU A 565 -49.95 6.10 -22.82
CA GLU A 565 -50.06 6.56 -21.41
C GLU A 565 -50.70 5.51 -20.48
N LYS A 566 -51.66 4.73 -21.01
CA LYS A 566 -52.32 3.63 -20.30
C LYS A 566 -51.47 2.36 -20.18
N GLU A 567 -50.56 2.13 -21.12
CA GLU A 567 -49.56 1.06 -21.02
C GLU A 567 -48.44 1.45 -20.06
N THR A 568 -48.02 2.72 -20.02
CA THR A 568 -47.08 3.23 -19.03
C THR A 568 -47.64 3.12 -17.61
N GLU A 569 -48.90 3.49 -17.39
CA GLU A 569 -49.57 3.32 -16.09
C GLU A 569 -49.71 1.83 -15.70
N TYR A 570 -49.85 0.94 -16.68
CA TYR A 570 -49.82 -0.51 -16.44
C TYR A 570 -48.42 -1.02 -16.07
N ILE A 571 -47.37 -0.49 -16.72
CA ILE A 571 -45.96 -0.85 -16.49
C ILE A 571 -45.48 -0.35 -15.12
N GLU A 572 -45.87 0.86 -14.70
CA GLU A 572 -45.57 1.37 -13.36
C GLU A 572 -46.17 0.46 -12.28
N LEU A 573 -47.43 0.05 -12.42
CA LEU A 573 -48.05 -0.89 -11.50
C LEU A 573 -47.38 -2.28 -11.52
N LEU A 574 -46.93 -2.73 -12.70
CA LEU A 574 -46.17 -3.98 -12.84
C LEU A 574 -44.83 -3.90 -12.10
N HIS A 575 -44.13 -2.76 -12.19
CA HIS A 575 -42.87 -2.51 -11.51
C HIS A 575 -43.04 -2.48 -9.99
N ASP A 576 -44.09 -1.81 -9.49
CA ASP A 576 -44.41 -1.78 -8.07
C ASP A 576 -44.75 -3.19 -7.55
N ALA A 577 -45.52 -3.96 -8.32
CA ALA A 577 -45.88 -5.33 -7.96
C ALA A 577 -44.68 -6.31 -7.93
N LEU A 578 -43.66 -6.09 -8.75
CA LEU A 578 -42.41 -6.86 -8.76
C LEU A 578 -41.47 -6.44 -7.62
N SER A 579 -41.45 -5.15 -7.28
CA SER A 579 -40.61 -4.56 -6.22
C SER A 579 -41.02 -5.05 -4.82
N ASP A 580 -42.33 -5.16 -4.55
CA ASP A 580 -42.85 -5.62 -3.27
C ASP A 580 -42.84 -7.17 -3.12
N GLY A 581 -42.61 -7.91 -4.22
CA GLY A 581 -42.83 -9.36 -4.32
C GLY A 581 -41.58 -10.23 -4.49
N ASN A 582 -40.38 -9.77 -4.10
CA ASN A 582 -39.10 -10.46 -4.39
C ASN A 582 -38.92 -10.82 -5.89
N GLY A 583 -39.52 -10.05 -6.81
CA GLY A 583 -39.44 -10.30 -8.25
C GLY A 583 -40.30 -11.46 -8.80
N VAL A 584 -41.23 -12.04 -8.02
CA VAL A 584 -42.07 -13.17 -8.47
C VAL A 584 -43.55 -12.79 -8.52
N ILE A 585 -44.16 -12.90 -9.71
CA ILE A 585 -45.61 -12.68 -9.90
C ILE A 585 -46.38 -13.94 -9.50
N ASP A 586 -46.93 -13.96 -8.29
CA ASP A 586 -47.79 -15.06 -7.83
C ASP A 586 -49.21 -15.01 -8.44
N ALA A 587 -50.02 -16.05 -8.18
CA ALA A 587 -51.37 -16.16 -8.72
C ALA A 587 -52.34 -15.05 -8.22
N SER A 588 -52.07 -14.46 -7.06
CA SER A 588 -52.86 -13.37 -6.49
C SER A 588 -52.53 -12.05 -7.20
N VAL A 589 -51.24 -11.76 -7.39
CA VAL A 589 -50.72 -10.59 -8.10
C VAL A 589 -51.15 -10.63 -9.57
N LYS A 590 -51.06 -11.79 -10.23
CA LYS A 590 -51.51 -11.94 -11.63
C LYS A 590 -53.00 -11.62 -11.81
N LYS A 591 -53.84 -12.00 -10.83
CA LYS A 591 -55.28 -11.72 -10.83
C LYS A 591 -55.59 -10.24 -10.56
N MET A 592 -54.69 -9.53 -9.89
CA MET A 592 -54.77 -8.09 -9.66
C MET A 592 -54.36 -7.33 -10.92
N LEU A 593 -53.20 -7.64 -11.50
CA LEU A 593 -52.71 -7.07 -12.76
C LEU A 593 -53.70 -7.26 -13.92
N SER A 594 -54.28 -8.47 -14.08
CA SER A 594 -55.29 -8.74 -15.12
C SER A 594 -56.54 -7.86 -14.99
N ARG A 595 -56.96 -7.54 -13.75
CA ARG A 595 -58.10 -6.64 -13.50
C ARG A 595 -57.75 -5.19 -13.82
N PHE A 596 -56.50 -4.80 -13.59
CA PHE A 596 -56.02 -3.45 -13.86
C PHE A 596 -55.83 -3.22 -15.36
N ALA A 597 -55.25 -4.19 -16.09
CA ALA A 597 -55.18 -4.19 -17.55
C ALA A 597 -56.56 -3.99 -18.18
N ALA A 598 -57.57 -4.75 -17.72
CA ALA A 598 -58.94 -4.62 -18.20
C ALA A 598 -59.56 -3.24 -17.92
N LYS A 599 -59.20 -2.59 -16.80
CA LYS A 599 -59.66 -1.24 -16.44
C LYS A 599 -59.01 -0.16 -17.31
N LEU A 600 -57.74 -0.33 -17.64
CA LEU A 600 -56.97 0.56 -18.52
C LEU A 600 -57.26 0.31 -20.01
N GLY A 601 -58.00 -0.74 -20.34
CA GLY A 601 -58.29 -1.11 -21.73
C GLY A 601 -57.09 -1.73 -22.45
N VAL A 602 -56.07 -2.19 -21.70
CA VAL A 602 -54.95 -2.96 -22.22
C VAL A 602 -55.42 -4.39 -22.47
N SER A 603 -55.27 -4.88 -23.70
CA SER A 603 -55.74 -6.23 -24.04
C SER A 603 -54.96 -7.29 -23.26
N PRO A 604 -55.55 -8.46 -22.97
CA PRO A 604 -54.84 -9.53 -22.25
C PRO A 604 -53.56 -9.97 -22.95
N GLU A 605 -53.57 -9.97 -24.28
CA GLU A 605 -52.40 -10.31 -25.10
C GLU A 605 -51.31 -9.23 -25.00
N ARG A 606 -51.70 -7.94 -24.99
CA ARG A 606 -50.74 -6.83 -24.85
C ARG A 606 -50.16 -6.75 -23.45
N ALA A 607 -50.97 -6.97 -22.42
CA ALA A 607 -50.54 -7.06 -21.03
C ALA A 607 -49.53 -8.21 -20.82
N ALA A 608 -49.78 -9.38 -21.43
CA ALA A 608 -48.84 -10.51 -21.38
C ALA A 608 -47.50 -10.21 -22.08
N ILE A 609 -47.52 -9.47 -23.19
CA ILE A 609 -46.30 -9.01 -23.89
C ILE A 609 -45.52 -8.02 -23.02
N LEU A 610 -46.20 -7.06 -22.37
CA LEU A 610 -45.56 -6.08 -21.48
C LEU A 610 -44.97 -6.74 -20.22
N GLU A 611 -45.70 -7.70 -19.64
CA GLU A 611 -45.22 -8.53 -18.53
C GLU A 611 -43.99 -9.34 -18.92
N GLN A 612 -43.99 -9.97 -20.09
CA GLN A 612 -42.81 -10.71 -20.58
C GLN A 612 -41.64 -9.79 -20.90
N LEU A 613 -41.88 -8.63 -21.52
CA LEU A 613 -40.85 -7.63 -21.84
C LEU A 613 -40.11 -7.16 -20.59
N HIS A 614 -40.85 -6.91 -19.51
CA HIS A 614 -40.29 -6.39 -18.25
C HIS A 614 -39.97 -7.50 -17.23
N SER A 615 -40.22 -8.77 -17.56
CA SER A 615 -39.76 -9.95 -16.81
C SER A 615 -38.54 -10.64 -17.44
N LEU A 616 -37.99 -10.09 -18.53
CA LEU A 616 -36.81 -10.64 -19.19
C LEU A 616 -35.54 -10.06 -18.56
N ASP A 617 -34.88 -10.84 -17.71
CA ASP A 617 -33.46 -10.62 -17.39
C ASP A 617 -32.65 -10.89 -18.67
N LEU A 618 -32.36 -9.84 -19.43
CA LEU A 618 -31.45 -9.91 -20.57
C LEU A 618 -30.02 -10.02 -20.04
N SER A 619 -29.27 -11.02 -20.50
CA SER A 619 -27.84 -11.09 -20.20
C SER A 619 -27.09 -9.95 -20.93
N SER A 620 -25.87 -9.65 -20.48
CA SER A 620 -24.99 -8.68 -21.14
C SER A 620 -24.83 -8.96 -22.64
N GLU A 621 -24.76 -10.24 -23.01
CA GLU A 621 -24.60 -10.68 -24.39
C GLU A 621 -25.88 -10.49 -25.20
N GLU A 622 -27.07 -10.72 -24.61
CA GLU A 622 -28.35 -10.48 -25.29
C GLU A 622 -28.62 -8.98 -25.49
N GLN A 623 -28.14 -8.13 -24.59
CA GLN A 623 -28.18 -6.67 -24.72
C GLN A 623 -27.25 -6.19 -25.85
N GLU A 624 -26.01 -6.67 -25.88
CA GLU A 624 -25.03 -6.38 -26.94
C GLU A 624 -25.57 -6.81 -28.32
N TYR A 625 -26.20 -7.99 -28.39
CA TYR A 625 -26.84 -8.46 -29.61
C TYR A 625 -27.97 -7.53 -30.07
N LEU A 626 -28.83 -7.08 -29.16
CA LEU A 626 -29.95 -6.18 -29.48
C LEU A 626 -29.50 -4.79 -29.92
N GLU A 627 -28.43 -4.25 -29.34
CA GLU A 627 -27.85 -2.96 -29.76
C GLU A 627 -27.36 -3.02 -31.20
N GLU A 628 -26.69 -4.12 -31.59
CA GLU A 628 -26.22 -4.33 -32.95
C GLU A 628 -27.39 -4.47 -33.94
N VAL A 629 -28.47 -5.19 -33.55
CA VAL A 629 -29.69 -5.29 -34.36
C VAL A 629 -30.33 -3.91 -34.55
N LYS A 630 -30.40 -3.10 -33.48
CA LYS A 630 -30.95 -1.72 -33.53
C LYS A 630 -30.11 -0.82 -34.42
N ALA A 631 -28.78 -0.89 -34.33
CA ALA A 631 -27.87 -0.12 -35.16
C ALA A 631 -28.12 -0.42 -36.65
N ILE A 632 -28.16 -1.70 -37.03
CA ILE A 632 -28.42 -2.13 -38.42
C ILE A 632 -29.80 -1.65 -38.90
N VAL A 633 -30.86 -1.80 -38.08
CA VAL A 633 -32.20 -1.36 -38.48
C VAL A 633 -32.27 0.17 -38.64
N SER A 634 -31.55 0.92 -37.79
CA SER A 634 -31.50 2.38 -37.87
C SER A 634 -30.73 2.91 -39.09
N GLU A 635 -29.69 2.20 -39.52
CA GLU A 635 -28.86 2.58 -40.67
C GLU A 635 -29.46 2.11 -42.01
N ASP A 636 -29.95 0.86 -42.08
CA ASP A 636 -30.40 0.23 -43.33
C ASP A 636 -31.94 0.25 -43.53
N GLY A 637 -32.70 0.74 -42.54
CA GLY A 637 -34.17 0.79 -42.60
C GLY A 637 -34.86 -0.57 -42.52
N GLY A 638 -34.13 -1.63 -42.15
CA GLY A 638 -34.65 -2.99 -41.92
C GLY A 638 -33.60 -4.10 -42.08
N LEU A 639 -33.89 -5.29 -41.57
CA LEU A 639 -32.95 -6.42 -41.61
C LEU A 639 -32.93 -7.11 -42.98
N SER A 640 -31.85 -6.91 -43.75
CA SER A 640 -31.64 -7.58 -45.03
C SER A 640 -31.18 -9.05 -44.86
N SER A 641 -31.26 -9.84 -45.92
CA SER A 641 -30.77 -11.25 -45.92
C SER A 641 -29.25 -11.36 -45.70
N VAL A 642 -28.49 -10.28 -45.93
CA VAL A 642 -27.05 -10.20 -45.65
C VAL A 642 -26.83 -9.86 -44.18
N SER A 643 -27.56 -8.88 -43.64
CA SER A 643 -27.49 -8.44 -42.24
C SER A 643 -27.88 -9.56 -41.29
N LEU A 644 -28.94 -10.32 -41.59
CA LEU A 644 -29.34 -11.51 -40.81
C LEU A 644 -28.25 -12.60 -40.78
N ARG A 645 -27.47 -12.75 -41.85
CA ARG A 645 -26.37 -13.73 -41.90
C ARG A 645 -25.19 -13.31 -41.03
N LEU A 646 -24.93 -12.00 -40.94
CA LEU A 646 -23.90 -11.42 -40.07
C LEU A 646 -24.35 -11.49 -38.60
N LEU A 647 -25.59 -11.10 -38.32
CA LEU A 647 -26.20 -11.22 -36.99
C LEU A 647 -26.23 -12.67 -36.50
N LYS A 648 -26.49 -13.65 -37.37
CA LYS A 648 -26.43 -15.06 -36.97
C LYS A 648 -25.03 -15.49 -36.49
N ARG A 649 -23.97 -15.00 -37.17
CA ARG A 649 -22.58 -15.25 -36.73
C ARG A 649 -22.24 -14.48 -35.45
N PHE A 650 -22.82 -13.30 -35.28
CA PHE A 650 -22.63 -12.49 -34.08
C PHE A 650 -23.29 -13.15 -32.86
N ALA A 651 -24.52 -13.65 -33.00
CA ALA A 651 -25.22 -14.45 -32.00
C ALA A 651 -24.42 -15.71 -31.61
N GLU A 652 -23.88 -16.45 -32.59
CA GLU A 652 -23.03 -17.62 -32.33
C GLU A 652 -21.78 -17.27 -31.51
N LYS A 653 -21.16 -16.11 -31.78
CA LYS A 653 -19.98 -15.62 -31.04
C LYS A 653 -20.32 -15.20 -29.61
N LEU A 654 -21.52 -14.67 -29.41
CA LEU A 654 -22.07 -14.27 -28.11
C LEU A 654 -22.71 -15.45 -27.34
N GLY A 655 -22.71 -16.66 -27.91
CA GLY A 655 -23.30 -17.84 -27.27
C GLY A 655 -24.83 -17.87 -27.27
N ILE A 656 -25.49 -17.01 -28.07
CA ILE A 656 -26.95 -16.91 -28.15
C ILE A 656 -27.47 -17.97 -29.12
N SER A 657 -28.49 -18.73 -28.69
CA SER A 657 -29.07 -19.78 -29.53
C SER A 657 -29.77 -19.19 -30.76
N PRO A 658 -29.82 -19.91 -31.90
CA PRO A 658 -30.46 -19.40 -33.12
C PRO A 658 -31.93 -19.00 -32.92
N ASP A 659 -32.69 -19.79 -32.14
CA ASP A 659 -34.10 -19.51 -31.84
C ASP A 659 -34.25 -18.26 -30.96
N ARG A 660 -33.31 -18.03 -30.04
CA ARG A 660 -33.28 -16.84 -29.18
C ARG A 660 -32.85 -15.60 -29.96
N ALA A 661 -31.87 -15.72 -30.84
CA ALA A 661 -31.45 -14.66 -31.75
C ALA A 661 -32.58 -14.25 -32.72
N ASP A 662 -33.31 -15.22 -33.29
CA ASP A 662 -34.47 -14.94 -34.13
C ASP A 662 -35.60 -14.25 -33.36
N PHE A 663 -35.81 -14.62 -32.09
CA PHE A 663 -36.74 -13.92 -31.20
C PHE A 663 -36.29 -12.47 -30.93
N LEU A 664 -35.02 -12.25 -30.63
CA LEU A 664 -34.44 -10.91 -30.41
C LEU A 664 -34.48 -10.04 -31.68
N ASN A 665 -34.25 -10.62 -32.85
CA ASN A 665 -34.38 -9.89 -34.13
C ASN A 665 -35.79 -9.36 -34.35
N ARG A 666 -36.82 -10.17 -34.02
CA ARG A 666 -38.23 -9.77 -34.13
C ARG A 666 -38.68 -8.75 -33.09
N LEU A 667 -37.92 -8.55 -32.02
CA LEU A 667 -38.20 -7.49 -31.05
C LEU A 667 -37.85 -6.11 -31.60
N VAL A 668 -36.96 -6.04 -32.59
CA VAL A 668 -36.41 -4.78 -33.12
C VAL A 668 -36.83 -4.53 -34.58
N SER A 669 -37.12 -5.59 -35.35
CA SER A 669 -37.65 -5.52 -36.72
C SER A 669 -39.17 -5.41 -36.76
#